data_AF-A0A945CJ67-F1
#
_entry.id   AF-A0A945CJ67-F1
#
_cell.length_a   1.000
_cell.length_b   1.000
_cell.length_c   1.000
_cell.angle_alpha   90.00
_cell.angle_beta   90.00
_cell.angle_gamma   90.00
#
_symmetry.space_group_name_H-M   'P 1'
#
loop_
_entity.id
_entity.type
_entity.pdbx_description
1 polymer ?
#
loop_
_entity_poly.entity_id
_entity_poly.type
_entity_poly.pdbx_seq_one_letter_code
_entity_poly.pdbx_strand_id
1 'polypeptide(L)'
;MADSSHRVPPLLEIRLRYVAQQYRRRKQLLGRLKFAAAFLVGLLLLWVGLPLAEELSVPFALPFALILAPLVFLWRRWLRGERAEEIDPTQIALLIDALHPELENLTVSSVEFARPDYRATSAWIVDQVLQKALTATSRFDLSELVDPRPLKKLALGSAALWLVGSIFLGFLLHSWDLGRIGDGFFSPSADRPPLFSVEPGDVQVRQGTDQTVWVEDAPRGQGGAIRWRTDQGDWQSSPLEPGAEKVLYFRLRHLQADTEYQIQIGNQRSPIYRIAVWTPPAVESIDLTYRYPDYLQLPLREVTDGGPIAAPPGTVVQLEVTADEPLSQATLELASGTSIPLTAAAAHRWGGDFTLTGDDEYRIDLRDVDGDENEPTLPHAIVVEIDAPPDIRVELPRGDDEATPIEEIPFRLAISDDYGLKAYGLQYELAGRPPVRLPLHIPSESPTEAGIEYLLSLEDWDLSPGDLITWTVWAEDHKPGRPPYETLGDPYFLEIRPFRRTFSRAVSNQGGAVGSGSSGSDAADQKQIIIATWNLRRQAPEMDEEEYIGSRAAITAAQRQVLEAALENPPPPGKESLVADLQSEVSASLERLEEAALPEPAPLLSQALIHQQRAYRFLLQLESDHRQIAQNSGAGGSGQGSTRRRELDQLETTRRRDFSEQASTLEEQLAATRQARSDIETLTRRQEFINQDIARLVSEMDEGDEEQRPEMRRQLEKLRAEQRRNLNDLDALEGRIASGDLDVAQAQNARQRLDQARRQMQRSARDLAGSQPQNARAAGRRALDALRQVDDDLGHLSRSAAAERLGQLRRQMEEMRSRQAELTVDIRTLRDHSARPLESAQQQIEEILREKEEFSAGFSDFMDRAGELAEKAAT
;
A
#
# COMPACT_ATOMS: atom_id res chain seq x y z
N MET A 1 -85.21 -72.45 72.45
CA MET A 1 -85.92 -71.25 71.95
C MET A 1 -86.25 -70.41 73.18
N ALA A 2 -85.72 -69.22 73.44
CA ALA A 2 -84.85 -68.33 72.69
C ALA A 2 -83.74 -67.79 73.61
N ASP A 3 -82.58 -67.57 73.03
CA ASP A 3 -81.36 -67.03 73.65
C ASP A 3 -81.53 -65.51 73.85
N SER A 4 -81.87 -65.10 75.08
CA SER A 4 -81.95 -63.69 75.47
C SER A 4 -80.64 -63.29 76.16
N SER A 5 -79.60 -63.07 75.37
CA SER A 5 -78.40 -62.39 75.84
C SER A 5 -78.76 -60.96 76.23
N HIS A 6 -78.67 -60.70 77.54
CA HIS A 6 -78.91 -59.41 78.19
C HIS A 6 -78.06 -58.31 77.54
N ARG A 7 -78.69 -57.52 76.67
CA ARG A 7 -78.17 -56.21 76.25
C ARG A 7 -78.93 -55.14 77.00
N VAL A 8 -78.25 -54.04 77.31
CA VAL A 8 -78.89 -52.79 77.75
C VAL A 8 -80.14 -52.55 76.89
N PRO A 9 -81.28 -52.15 77.47
CA PRO A 9 -82.45 -51.84 76.67
C PRO A 9 -82.10 -50.82 75.57
N PRO A 10 -82.51 -51.04 74.30
CA PRO A 10 -81.98 -50.30 73.15
C PRO A 10 -82.19 -48.78 73.29
N LEU A 11 -83.26 -48.36 73.97
CA LEU A 11 -83.55 -46.95 74.23
C LEU A 11 -82.54 -46.27 75.18
N LEU A 12 -82.05 -46.98 76.20
CA LEU A 12 -81.06 -46.45 77.15
C LEU A 12 -79.67 -46.37 76.47
N GLU A 13 -79.33 -47.38 75.66
CA GLU A 13 -78.07 -47.40 74.90
C GLU A 13 -78.02 -46.29 73.85
N ILE A 14 -79.12 -46.05 73.12
CA ILE A 14 -79.23 -44.94 72.16
C ILE A 14 -79.05 -43.58 72.86
N ARG A 15 -79.64 -43.41 74.04
CA ARG A 15 -79.56 -42.16 74.81
C ARG A 15 -78.16 -41.91 75.39
N LEU A 16 -77.50 -42.94 75.92
CA LEU A 16 -76.10 -42.86 76.38
C LEU A 16 -75.14 -42.56 75.22
N ARG A 17 -75.35 -43.20 74.06
CA ARG A 17 -74.58 -42.92 72.83
C ARG A 17 -74.78 -41.48 72.35
N TYR A 18 -75.98 -40.91 72.50
CA TYR A 18 -76.25 -39.51 72.14
C TYR A 18 -75.43 -38.52 72.98
N VAL A 19 -75.43 -38.67 74.31
CA VAL A 19 -74.63 -37.82 75.23
C VAL A 19 -73.13 -38.02 74.98
N ALA A 20 -72.68 -39.27 74.78
CA ALA A 20 -71.30 -39.58 74.41
C ALA A 20 -70.88 -38.89 73.10
N GLN A 21 -71.76 -38.87 72.09
CA GLN A 21 -71.50 -38.21 70.81
C GLN A 21 -71.42 -36.69 70.96
N GLN A 22 -72.26 -36.06 71.78
CA GLN A 22 -72.20 -34.62 72.01
C GLN A 22 -70.93 -34.21 72.77
N TYR A 23 -70.49 -35.02 73.74
CA TYR A 23 -69.24 -34.79 74.44
C TYR A 23 -68.01 -34.95 73.51
N ARG A 24 -68.02 -35.98 72.63
CA ARG A 24 -67.02 -36.12 71.57
C ARG A 24 -67.01 -34.91 70.64
N ARG A 25 -68.18 -34.45 70.20
CA ARG A 25 -68.31 -33.24 69.35
C ARG A 25 -67.74 -32.01 70.03
N ARG A 26 -67.98 -31.82 71.33
CA ARG A 26 -67.42 -30.70 72.10
C ARG A 26 -65.89 -30.76 72.15
N LYS A 27 -65.31 -31.92 72.47
CA LYS A 27 -63.85 -32.13 72.47
C LYS A 27 -63.25 -31.87 71.08
N GLN A 28 -63.85 -32.43 70.03
CA GLN A 28 -63.42 -32.21 68.64
C GLN A 28 -63.50 -30.74 68.22
N LEU A 29 -64.54 -30.00 68.61
CA LEU A 29 -64.66 -28.57 68.29
C LEU A 29 -63.64 -27.72 69.04
N LEU A 30 -63.40 -28.00 70.33
CA LEU A 30 -62.33 -27.35 71.10
C LEU A 30 -60.95 -27.63 70.52
N GLY A 31 -60.73 -28.87 70.07
CA GLY A 31 -59.52 -29.29 69.38
C GLY A 31 -59.31 -28.56 68.05
N ARG A 32 -60.35 -28.48 67.21
CA ARG A 32 -60.34 -27.69 65.97
C ARG A 32 -60.04 -26.22 66.23
N LEU A 33 -60.62 -25.64 67.27
CA LEU A 33 -60.42 -24.24 67.64
C LEU A 33 -58.97 -23.98 68.08
N LYS A 34 -58.40 -24.85 68.93
CA LYS A 34 -56.98 -24.76 69.35
C LYS A 34 -56.03 -24.92 68.16
N PHE A 35 -56.34 -25.83 67.24
CA PHE A 35 -55.53 -26.02 66.04
C PHE A 35 -55.65 -24.83 65.08
N ALA A 36 -56.85 -24.30 64.87
CA ALA A 36 -57.06 -23.10 64.06
C ALA A 36 -56.30 -21.88 64.64
N ALA A 37 -56.27 -21.74 65.96
CA ALA A 37 -55.47 -20.72 66.63
C ALA A 37 -53.96 -20.94 66.43
N ALA A 38 -53.46 -22.18 66.58
CA ALA A 38 -52.05 -22.50 66.33
C ALA A 38 -51.65 -22.30 64.86
N PHE A 39 -52.56 -22.60 63.93
CA PHE A 39 -52.37 -22.35 62.50
C PHE A 39 -52.25 -20.86 62.20
N LEU A 40 -53.15 -20.04 62.76
CA LEU A 40 -53.13 -18.59 62.58
C LEU A 40 -51.85 -17.97 63.19
N VAL A 41 -51.44 -18.41 64.38
CA VAL A 41 -50.14 -18.00 64.98
C VAL A 41 -48.97 -18.43 64.11
N GLY A 42 -49.00 -19.64 63.55
CA GLY A 42 -47.99 -20.13 62.62
C GLY A 42 -47.87 -19.26 61.37
N LEU A 43 -48.99 -18.84 60.77
CA LEU A 43 -48.99 -17.92 59.64
C LEU A 43 -48.42 -16.55 60.00
N LEU A 44 -48.73 -16.03 61.20
CA LEU A 44 -48.24 -14.74 61.66
C LEU A 44 -46.72 -14.79 61.91
N LEU A 45 -46.22 -15.88 62.49
CA LEU A 45 -44.77 -16.12 62.62
C LEU A 45 -44.10 -16.26 61.26
N LEU A 46 -44.76 -16.87 60.29
CA LEU A 46 -44.23 -17.04 58.93
C LEU A 46 -44.15 -15.69 58.20
N TRP A 47 -45.17 -14.84 58.36
CA TRP A 47 -45.21 -13.47 57.84
C TRP A 47 -44.06 -12.59 58.37
N VAL A 48 -43.67 -12.77 59.64
CA VAL A 48 -42.53 -12.04 60.24
C VAL A 48 -41.19 -12.70 59.90
N GLY A 49 -41.12 -14.03 59.93
CA GLY A 49 -39.86 -14.77 59.84
C GLY A 49 -39.22 -14.77 58.45
N LEU A 50 -40.01 -14.57 57.40
CA LEU A 50 -39.53 -14.62 56.01
C LEU A 50 -38.85 -13.33 55.51
N PRO A 51 -39.34 -12.10 55.78
CA PRO A 51 -38.55 -10.90 55.52
C PRO A 51 -37.28 -10.87 56.38
N LEU A 52 -37.34 -11.39 57.62
CA LEU A 52 -36.16 -11.53 58.47
C LEU A 52 -35.15 -12.54 57.90
N ALA A 53 -35.62 -13.63 57.30
CA ALA A 53 -34.75 -14.62 56.65
C ALA A 53 -34.09 -14.05 55.39
N GLU A 54 -34.79 -13.19 54.65
CA GLU A 54 -34.26 -12.45 53.50
C GLU A 54 -33.15 -11.49 53.95
N GLU A 55 -33.39 -10.70 55.00
CA GLU A 55 -32.42 -9.76 55.57
C GLU A 55 -31.18 -10.47 56.15
N LEU A 56 -31.36 -11.65 56.76
CA LEU A 56 -30.28 -12.47 57.33
C LEU A 56 -29.65 -13.47 56.34
N SER A 57 -30.11 -13.49 55.08
CA SER A 57 -29.61 -14.40 54.02
C SER A 57 -29.68 -15.90 54.37
N VAL A 58 -30.63 -16.31 55.20
CA VAL A 58 -30.85 -17.73 55.58
C VAL A 58 -31.83 -18.35 54.58
N PRO A 59 -31.67 -19.62 54.15
CA PRO A 59 -32.58 -20.22 53.18
C PRO A 59 -34.00 -20.27 53.73
N PHE A 60 -34.97 -19.87 52.90
CA PHE A 60 -36.38 -19.84 53.27
C PHE A 60 -36.92 -21.19 53.75
N ALA A 61 -36.26 -22.31 53.43
CA ALA A 61 -36.56 -23.63 53.97
C ALA A 61 -36.53 -23.71 55.50
N LEU A 62 -35.72 -22.90 56.17
CA LEU A 62 -35.51 -22.98 57.62
C LEU A 62 -36.70 -22.44 58.44
N PRO A 63 -37.23 -21.22 58.20
CA PRO A 63 -38.45 -20.76 58.89
C PRO A 63 -39.66 -21.63 58.56
N PHE A 64 -39.78 -22.12 57.32
CA PHE A 64 -40.82 -23.09 56.96
C PHE A 64 -40.68 -24.38 57.78
N ALA A 65 -39.49 -25.00 57.84
CA ALA A 65 -39.28 -26.24 58.60
C ALA A 65 -39.56 -26.05 60.10
N LEU A 66 -39.13 -24.94 60.71
CA LEU A 66 -39.34 -24.63 62.12
C LEU A 66 -40.81 -24.44 62.49
N ILE A 67 -41.65 -23.92 61.58
CA ILE A 67 -43.07 -23.68 61.82
C ILE A 67 -43.91 -24.90 61.44
N LEU A 68 -43.61 -25.56 60.33
CA LEU A 68 -44.41 -26.65 59.76
C LEU A 68 -44.24 -27.96 60.56
N ALA A 69 -43.05 -28.26 61.08
CA ALA A 69 -42.80 -29.43 61.92
C ALA A 69 -43.66 -29.48 63.20
N PRO A 70 -43.73 -28.43 64.05
CA PRO A 70 -44.60 -28.42 65.23
C PRO A 70 -46.09 -28.39 64.86
N LEU A 71 -46.47 -27.73 63.76
CA LEU A 71 -47.86 -27.72 63.27
C LEU A 71 -48.32 -29.13 62.84
N VAL A 72 -47.48 -29.85 62.10
CA VAL A 72 -47.73 -31.25 61.70
C VAL A 72 -47.73 -32.17 62.92
N PHE A 73 -46.83 -31.95 63.89
CA PHE A 73 -46.82 -32.70 65.15
C PHE A 73 -48.12 -32.50 65.95
N LEU A 74 -48.58 -31.25 66.11
CA LEU A 74 -49.84 -30.93 66.77
C LEU A 74 -51.04 -31.52 66.04
N TRP A 75 -51.06 -31.43 64.71
CA TRP A 75 -52.10 -32.02 63.87
C TRP A 75 -52.17 -33.54 64.04
N ARG A 76 -51.01 -34.23 63.98
CA ARG A 76 -50.90 -35.69 64.11
C ARG A 76 -51.24 -36.16 65.52
N ARG A 77 -50.82 -35.42 66.56
CA ARG A 77 -51.20 -35.65 67.96
C ARG A 77 -52.71 -35.51 68.15
N TRP A 78 -53.31 -34.51 67.51
CA TRP A 78 -54.74 -34.24 67.63
C TRP A 78 -55.60 -35.29 66.92
N LEU A 79 -55.26 -35.66 65.68
CA LEU A 79 -55.92 -36.73 64.91
C LEU A 79 -55.88 -38.10 65.61
N ARG A 80 -54.80 -38.39 66.33
CA ARG A 80 -54.67 -39.66 67.07
C ARG A 80 -55.27 -39.60 68.47
N GLY A 81 -55.06 -38.51 69.21
CA GLY A 81 -55.48 -38.38 70.60
C GLY A 81 -57.00 -38.40 70.80
N GLU A 82 -57.77 -37.89 69.83
CA GLU A 82 -59.23 -37.81 69.96
C GLU A 82 -60.01 -38.98 69.33
N ARG A 83 -59.33 -39.86 68.60
CA ARG A 83 -59.92 -41.12 68.10
C ARG A 83 -59.66 -42.32 69.02
N ALA A 84 -58.65 -42.23 69.90
CA ALA A 84 -58.17 -43.36 70.70
C ALA A 84 -58.75 -43.42 72.13
N GLU A 85 -59.44 -42.40 72.61
CA GLU A 85 -60.03 -42.40 73.96
C GLU A 85 -61.42 -43.04 73.91
N GLU A 86 -61.52 -44.33 74.23
CA GLU A 86 -62.80 -44.99 74.48
C GLU A 86 -63.47 -44.34 75.69
N ILE A 87 -64.56 -43.62 75.47
CA ILE A 87 -65.32 -43.03 76.56
C ILE A 87 -66.05 -44.15 77.28
N ASP A 88 -65.64 -44.43 78.53
CA ASP A 88 -66.26 -45.46 79.35
C ASP A 88 -67.75 -45.12 79.58
N PRO A 89 -68.70 -45.96 79.14
CA PRO A 89 -70.12 -45.71 79.32
C PRO A 89 -70.51 -45.57 80.81
N THR A 90 -69.74 -46.14 81.73
CA THR A 90 -69.98 -46.02 83.18
C THR A 90 -69.69 -44.62 83.70
N GLN A 91 -68.70 -43.91 83.13
CA GLN A 91 -68.42 -42.51 83.48
C GLN A 91 -69.53 -41.56 83.02
N ILE A 92 -70.17 -41.86 81.88
CA ILE A 92 -71.31 -41.08 81.37
C ILE A 92 -72.54 -41.32 82.24
N ALA A 93 -72.77 -42.56 82.65
CA ALA A 93 -73.85 -42.90 83.59
C ALA A 93 -73.66 -42.21 84.95
N LEU A 94 -72.42 -42.18 85.47
CA LEU A 94 -72.08 -41.46 86.71
C LEU A 94 -72.36 -39.97 86.60
N LEU A 95 -72.09 -39.37 85.44
CA LEU A 95 -72.38 -37.95 85.19
C LEU A 95 -73.88 -37.66 85.14
N ILE A 96 -74.67 -38.59 84.59
CA ILE A 96 -76.14 -38.48 84.53
C ILE A 96 -76.74 -38.60 85.94
N ASP A 97 -76.30 -39.57 86.73
CA ASP A 97 -76.75 -39.75 88.12
C ASP A 97 -76.27 -38.60 89.04
N ALA A 98 -75.08 -38.02 88.80
CA ALA A 98 -74.59 -36.86 89.55
C ALA A 98 -75.37 -35.57 89.26
N LEU A 99 -75.87 -35.40 88.02
CA LEU A 99 -76.67 -34.23 87.63
C LEU A 99 -78.15 -34.37 88.02
N HIS A 100 -78.63 -35.61 88.18
CA HIS A 100 -79.97 -35.91 88.68
C HIS A 100 -79.90 -36.87 89.89
N PRO A 101 -79.68 -36.34 91.11
CA PRO A 101 -79.58 -37.16 92.33
C PRO A 101 -80.81 -38.04 92.58
N GLU A 102 -81.96 -37.66 92.01
CA GLU A 102 -83.24 -38.38 92.05
C GLU A 102 -83.19 -39.77 91.38
N LEU A 103 -82.19 -40.04 90.55
CA LEU A 103 -81.99 -41.33 89.91
C LEU A 103 -81.27 -42.35 90.80
N GLU A 104 -80.81 -41.97 92.00
CA GLU A 104 -80.23 -42.88 93.03
C GLU A 104 -79.24 -43.93 92.48
N ASN A 105 -78.31 -43.53 91.60
CA ASN A 105 -77.31 -44.39 90.95
C ASN A 105 -77.88 -45.52 90.06
N LEU A 106 -79.17 -45.43 89.68
CA LEU A 106 -79.84 -46.44 88.86
C LEU A 106 -79.23 -46.52 87.46
N THR A 107 -78.73 -45.42 86.89
CA THR A 107 -78.16 -45.46 85.53
C THR A 107 -76.77 -46.07 85.52
N VAL A 108 -75.93 -45.76 86.51
CA VAL A 108 -74.62 -46.42 86.69
C VAL A 108 -74.78 -47.91 86.91
N SER A 109 -75.67 -48.29 87.84
CA SER A 109 -75.95 -49.69 88.15
C SER A 109 -76.46 -50.44 86.91
N SER A 110 -77.29 -49.79 86.07
CA SER A 110 -77.79 -50.38 84.84
C SER A 110 -76.70 -50.65 83.79
N VAL A 111 -75.69 -49.76 83.69
CA VAL A 111 -74.55 -49.94 82.78
C VAL A 111 -73.60 -51.01 83.31
N GLU A 112 -73.40 -51.10 84.63
CA GLU A 112 -72.59 -52.15 85.25
C GLU A 112 -73.21 -53.54 85.10
N PHE A 113 -74.52 -53.68 85.33
CA PHE A 113 -75.22 -54.95 85.15
C PHE A 113 -75.29 -55.43 83.70
N ALA A 114 -75.11 -54.53 82.74
CA ALA A 114 -75.12 -54.86 81.32
C ALA A 114 -73.72 -55.14 80.73
N ARG A 115 -72.66 -55.11 81.56
CA ARG A 115 -71.32 -55.53 81.12
C ARG A 115 -71.30 -57.06 80.91
N PRO A 116 -70.66 -57.55 79.84
CA PRO A 116 -70.63 -58.99 79.53
C PRO A 116 -69.95 -59.83 80.61
N ASP A 117 -69.11 -59.22 81.45
CA ASP A 117 -68.39 -59.89 82.54
C ASP A 117 -69.18 -59.96 83.86
N TYR A 118 -70.36 -59.34 83.92
CA TYR A 118 -71.17 -59.30 85.14
C TYR A 118 -71.92 -60.63 85.35
N ARG A 119 -71.56 -61.36 86.42
CA ARG A 119 -72.24 -62.60 86.81
C ARG A 119 -73.35 -62.27 87.83
N ALA A 120 -74.58 -62.13 87.34
CA ALA A 120 -75.72 -61.87 88.21
C ALA A 120 -76.10 -63.12 89.05
N THR A 121 -76.35 -62.92 90.35
CA THR A 121 -76.86 -63.99 91.24
C THR A 121 -78.36 -64.29 91.01
N SER A 122 -79.10 -63.39 90.36
CA SER A 122 -80.47 -63.66 89.88
C SER A 122 -80.84 -62.79 88.67
N ALA A 123 -81.36 -63.41 87.61
CA ALA A 123 -81.74 -62.71 86.37
C ALA A 123 -82.96 -61.78 86.56
N TRP A 124 -83.87 -62.12 87.48
CA TRP A 124 -85.08 -61.35 87.73
C TRP A 124 -84.81 -59.99 88.39
N ILE A 125 -83.86 -59.92 89.34
CA ILE A 125 -83.51 -58.65 90.00
C ILE A 125 -82.87 -57.70 89.00
N VAL A 126 -81.99 -58.22 88.13
CA VAL A 126 -81.36 -57.41 87.07
C VAL A 126 -82.43 -56.86 86.12
N ASP A 127 -83.39 -57.68 85.71
CA ASP A 127 -84.49 -57.24 84.83
C ASP A 127 -85.38 -56.16 85.49
N GLN A 128 -85.69 -56.32 86.78
CA GLN A 128 -86.45 -55.31 87.54
C GLN A 128 -85.68 -53.99 87.71
N VAL A 129 -84.37 -54.04 87.96
CA VAL A 129 -83.55 -52.82 88.05
C VAL A 129 -83.46 -52.13 86.68
N LEU A 130 -83.32 -52.89 85.59
CA LEU A 130 -83.33 -52.34 84.23
C LEU A 130 -84.68 -51.70 83.86
N GLN A 131 -85.80 -52.35 84.20
CA GLN A 131 -87.16 -51.81 84.01
C GLN A 131 -87.41 -50.55 84.84
N LYS A 132 -86.94 -50.54 86.10
CA LYS A 132 -87.06 -49.37 86.99
C LYS A 132 -86.18 -48.21 86.52
N ALA A 133 -84.94 -48.50 86.10
CA ALA A 133 -84.04 -47.51 85.51
C ALA A 133 -84.63 -46.92 84.21
N LEU A 134 -85.26 -47.73 83.36
CA LEU A 134 -85.96 -47.27 82.16
C LEU A 134 -87.14 -46.35 82.47
N THR A 135 -87.97 -46.74 83.42
CA THR A 135 -89.15 -45.95 83.80
C THR A 135 -88.72 -44.62 84.42
N ALA A 136 -87.71 -44.64 85.30
CA ALA A 136 -87.16 -43.44 85.92
C ALA A 136 -86.48 -42.51 84.89
N THR A 137 -85.66 -43.05 83.99
CA THR A 137 -84.96 -42.25 82.95
C THR A 137 -85.87 -41.79 81.82
N SER A 138 -87.04 -42.42 81.60
CA SER A 138 -88.02 -41.96 80.60
C SER A 138 -88.74 -40.67 80.98
N ARG A 139 -88.76 -40.31 82.27
CA ARG A 139 -89.39 -39.09 82.79
C ARG A 139 -88.54 -37.83 82.61
N PHE A 140 -87.25 -38.00 82.32
CA PHE A 140 -86.31 -36.91 82.10
C PHE A 140 -85.88 -36.87 80.64
N ASP A 141 -85.93 -35.70 80.04
CA ASP A 141 -85.48 -35.51 78.66
C ASP A 141 -83.97 -35.30 78.63
N LEU A 142 -83.21 -36.39 78.49
CA LEU A 142 -81.75 -36.38 78.59
C LEU A 142 -81.06 -35.53 77.49
N SER A 143 -81.81 -35.08 76.48
CA SER A 143 -81.34 -34.10 75.48
C SER A 143 -81.20 -32.67 76.02
N GLU A 144 -81.79 -32.34 77.17
CA GLU A 144 -81.65 -31.02 77.80
C GLU A 144 -80.38 -30.89 78.67
N LEU A 145 -79.71 -32.00 79.03
CA LEU A 145 -78.50 -31.98 79.86
C LEU A 145 -77.28 -31.33 79.18
N VAL A 146 -77.31 -31.18 77.85
CA VAL A 146 -76.22 -30.55 77.10
C VAL A 146 -76.78 -29.37 76.32
N ASP A 147 -76.66 -28.18 76.89
CA ASP A 147 -77.06 -26.94 76.24
C ASP A 147 -76.30 -26.80 74.90
N PRO A 148 -76.97 -26.76 73.73
CA PRO A 148 -76.31 -26.68 72.43
C PRO A 148 -75.74 -25.29 72.15
N ARG A 149 -76.07 -24.27 72.95
CA ARG A 149 -75.59 -22.89 72.81
C ARG A 149 -74.05 -22.77 72.87
N PRO A 150 -73.34 -23.31 73.88
CA PRO A 150 -71.88 -23.31 73.91
C PRO A 150 -71.26 -24.10 72.74
N LEU A 151 -71.88 -25.20 72.31
CA LEU A 151 -71.43 -25.98 71.15
C LEU A 151 -71.53 -25.19 69.84
N LYS A 152 -72.64 -24.47 69.62
CA LYS A 152 -72.82 -23.59 68.47
C LYS A 152 -71.84 -22.42 68.50
N LYS A 153 -71.60 -21.79 69.67
CA LYS A 153 -70.59 -20.73 69.83
C LYS A 153 -69.17 -21.22 69.55
N LEU A 154 -68.81 -22.42 70.00
CA LEU A 154 -67.51 -23.04 69.70
C LEU A 154 -67.37 -23.41 68.22
N ALA A 155 -68.43 -23.94 67.60
CA ALA A 155 -68.43 -24.22 66.17
C ALA A 155 -68.27 -22.94 65.34
N LEU A 156 -69.04 -21.89 65.66
CA LEU A 156 -68.95 -20.58 65.00
C LEU A 156 -67.57 -19.93 65.21
N GLY A 157 -67.02 -19.99 66.43
CA GLY A 157 -65.69 -19.49 66.74
C GLY A 157 -64.59 -20.24 65.99
N SER A 158 -64.68 -21.56 65.88
CA SER A 158 -63.73 -22.35 65.09
C SER A 158 -63.83 -22.05 63.59
N ALA A 159 -65.05 -21.84 63.07
CA ALA A 159 -65.27 -21.47 61.67
C ALA A 159 -64.74 -20.06 61.37
N ALA A 160 -64.96 -19.09 62.28
CA ALA A 160 -64.44 -17.73 62.15
C ALA A 160 -62.90 -17.72 62.15
N LEU A 161 -62.25 -18.47 63.04
CA LEU A 161 -60.79 -18.59 63.07
C LEU A 161 -60.21 -19.20 61.79
N TRP A 162 -60.86 -20.21 61.22
CA TRP A 162 -60.46 -20.78 59.93
C TRP A 162 -60.68 -19.81 58.77
N LEU A 163 -61.76 -19.02 58.80
CA LEU A 163 -62.01 -17.98 57.81
C LEU A 163 -60.92 -16.91 57.85
N VAL A 164 -60.60 -16.38 59.06
CA VAL A 164 -59.54 -15.40 59.24
C VAL A 164 -58.18 -15.97 58.84
N GLY A 165 -57.87 -17.21 59.23
CA GLY A 165 -56.64 -17.88 58.82
C GLY A 165 -56.54 -18.07 57.31
N SER A 166 -57.65 -18.36 56.62
CA SER A 166 -57.66 -18.51 55.16
C SER A 166 -57.52 -17.19 54.42
N ILE A 167 -58.16 -16.12 54.91
CA ILE A 167 -58.00 -14.76 54.38
C ILE A 167 -56.55 -14.30 54.59
N PHE A 168 -55.98 -14.54 55.77
CA PHE A 168 -54.60 -14.19 56.07
C PHE A 168 -53.60 -15.01 55.24
N LEU A 169 -53.86 -16.29 55.00
CA LEU A 169 -53.09 -17.11 54.07
C LEU A 169 -53.16 -16.56 52.64
N GLY A 170 -54.35 -16.15 52.17
CA GLY A 170 -54.51 -15.51 50.87
C GLY A 170 -53.76 -14.19 50.76
N PHE A 171 -53.80 -13.37 51.81
CA PHE A 171 -53.01 -12.12 51.89
C PHE A 171 -51.51 -12.41 51.87
N LEU A 172 -51.03 -13.38 52.66
CA LEU A 172 -49.63 -13.80 52.67
C LEU A 172 -49.16 -14.25 51.29
N LEU A 173 -49.93 -15.10 50.61
CA LEU A 173 -49.65 -15.60 49.26
C LEU A 173 -49.72 -14.53 48.17
N HIS A 174 -50.51 -13.47 48.37
CA HIS A 174 -50.59 -12.34 47.43
C HIS A 174 -49.50 -11.29 47.68
N SER A 175 -49.19 -11.04 48.96
CA SER A 175 -48.19 -10.05 49.37
C SER A 175 -46.77 -10.45 48.97
N TRP A 176 -46.51 -11.73 48.76
CA TRP A 176 -45.22 -12.23 48.31
C TRP A 176 -45.32 -12.90 46.97
N ASP A 177 -44.30 -12.64 46.15
CA ASP A 177 -44.12 -13.26 44.85
C ASP A 177 -43.70 -14.73 45.01
N LEU A 178 -44.64 -15.65 44.79
CA LEU A 178 -44.42 -17.09 44.86
C LEU A 178 -43.31 -17.57 43.91
N GLY A 179 -42.99 -16.83 42.84
CA GLY A 179 -41.88 -17.12 41.93
C GLY A 179 -40.52 -17.05 42.64
N ARG A 180 -40.29 -15.99 43.42
CA ARG A 180 -39.03 -15.78 44.16
C ARG A 180 -38.78 -16.86 45.23
N ILE A 181 -39.83 -17.40 45.84
CA ILE A 181 -39.72 -18.49 46.83
C ILE A 181 -39.40 -19.81 46.13
N GLY A 182 -39.97 -20.05 44.94
CA GLY A 182 -39.70 -21.23 44.11
C GLY A 182 -38.25 -21.29 43.64
N ASP A 183 -37.70 -20.16 43.18
CA ASP A 183 -36.30 -20.06 42.75
C ASP A 183 -35.33 -20.26 43.92
N GLY A 184 -35.63 -19.70 45.10
CA GLY A 184 -34.83 -19.92 46.32
C GLY A 184 -34.88 -21.34 46.90
N PHE A 185 -35.92 -22.13 46.59
CA PHE A 185 -36.07 -23.52 47.05
C PHE A 185 -35.47 -24.55 46.08
N PHE A 186 -35.46 -24.29 44.77
CA PHE A 186 -35.07 -25.28 43.76
C PHE A 186 -33.83 -24.90 42.93
N SER A 187 -33.36 -23.64 42.98
CA SER A 187 -32.24 -23.14 42.15
C SER A 187 -31.32 -22.18 42.92
N PRO A 188 -30.29 -22.64 43.63
CA PRO A 188 -29.40 -21.79 44.42
C PRO A 188 -28.43 -20.91 43.59
N SER A 189 -28.61 -20.73 42.28
CA SER A 189 -27.63 -20.07 41.41
C SER A 189 -28.24 -19.52 40.12
N ALA A 190 -28.70 -18.26 40.11
CA ALA A 190 -28.88 -17.53 38.85
C ALA A 190 -28.77 -16.00 38.99
N ASP A 191 -29.44 -15.33 39.93
CA ASP A 191 -29.59 -13.86 39.86
C ASP A 191 -28.90 -13.08 40.99
N ARG A 192 -27.64 -13.37 41.27
CA ARG A 192 -26.79 -12.37 41.96
C ARG A 192 -25.94 -11.67 40.90
N PRO A 193 -25.95 -10.33 40.82
CA PRO A 193 -25.04 -9.63 39.93
C PRO A 193 -23.60 -10.07 40.25
N PRO A 194 -22.79 -10.39 39.24
CA PRO A 194 -21.42 -10.80 39.47
C PRO A 194 -20.67 -9.69 40.22
N LEU A 195 -19.84 -10.06 41.18
CA LEU A 195 -18.98 -9.14 41.93
C LEU A 195 -17.80 -8.59 41.08
N PHE A 196 -17.84 -8.78 39.76
CA PHE A 196 -16.81 -8.42 38.80
C PHE A 196 -17.46 -7.75 37.57
N SER A 197 -16.78 -6.78 36.97
CA SER A 197 -17.19 -6.13 35.73
C SER A 197 -16.46 -6.76 34.54
N VAL A 198 -17.09 -6.72 33.36
CA VAL A 198 -16.52 -7.22 32.11
C VAL A 198 -16.53 -6.07 31.10
N GLU A 199 -15.36 -5.75 30.55
CA GLU A 199 -15.20 -4.75 29.50
C GLU A 199 -14.66 -5.45 28.22
N PRO A 200 -15.16 -5.13 27.01
CA PRO A 200 -16.12 -4.07 26.68
C PRO A 200 -17.62 -4.43 26.88
N GLY A 201 -17.95 -5.71 27.03
CA GLY A 201 -19.34 -6.17 27.03
C GLY A 201 -19.82 -6.46 25.60
N ASP A 202 -20.90 -5.81 25.16
CA ASP A 202 -21.33 -5.89 23.75
C ASP A 202 -20.51 -4.93 22.89
N VAL A 203 -19.89 -5.45 21.83
CA VAL A 203 -19.00 -4.67 20.96
C VAL A 203 -19.10 -5.12 19.51
N GLN A 204 -18.87 -4.20 18.58
CA GLN A 204 -18.75 -4.49 17.16
C GLN A 204 -17.29 -4.33 16.74
N VAL A 205 -16.73 -5.33 16.07
CA VAL A 205 -15.31 -5.38 15.69
C VAL A 205 -15.17 -5.84 14.24
N ARG A 206 -14.09 -5.42 13.58
CA ARG A 206 -13.81 -5.81 12.19
C ARG A 206 -13.45 -7.29 12.10
N GLN A 207 -13.85 -7.94 11.01
CA GLN A 207 -13.44 -9.31 10.70
C GLN A 207 -11.92 -9.49 10.72
N GLY A 208 -11.46 -10.56 11.36
CA GLY A 208 -10.05 -10.91 11.52
C GLY A 208 -9.30 -10.16 12.61
N THR A 209 -9.94 -9.23 13.33
CA THR A 209 -9.32 -8.51 14.46
C THR A 209 -9.30 -9.34 15.74
N ASP A 210 -8.39 -8.99 16.65
CA ASP A 210 -8.28 -9.60 17.98
C ASP A 210 -9.01 -8.72 19.00
N GLN A 211 -9.94 -9.30 19.75
CA GLN A 211 -10.63 -8.61 20.85
C GLN A 211 -10.11 -9.10 22.20
N THR A 212 -9.63 -8.17 23.02
CA THR A 212 -9.27 -8.47 24.41
C THR A 212 -10.45 -8.19 25.33
N VAL A 213 -10.85 -9.18 26.12
CA VAL A 213 -11.88 -9.07 27.14
C VAL A 213 -11.19 -8.90 28.49
N TRP A 214 -11.52 -7.82 29.20
CA TRP A 214 -11.02 -7.51 30.52
C TRP A 214 -12.07 -7.83 31.57
N VAL A 215 -11.63 -8.36 32.69
CA VAL A 215 -12.47 -8.67 33.85
C VAL A 215 -11.86 -8.00 35.07
N GLU A 216 -12.53 -6.98 35.58
CA GLU A 216 -12.06 -6.21 36.73
C GLU A 216 -12.75 -6.64 38.03
N ASP A 217 -12.16 -6.27 39.17
CA ASP A 217 -12.62 -6.64 40.51
C ASP A 217 -12.78 -8.15 40.75
N ALA A 218 -11.96 -8.96 40.06
CA ALA A 218 -11.98 -10.41 40.21
C ALA A 218 -11.67 -10.82 41.68
N PRO A 219 -12.49 -11.69 42.32
CA PRO A 219 -12.25 -12.20 43.66
C PRO A 219 -10.86 -12.84 43.82
N ARG A 220 -10.08 -12.39 44.82
CA ARG A 220 -8.71 -12.86 45.06
C ARG A 220 -8.66 -14.40 45.24
N GLY A 221 -7.76 -15.04 44.50
CA GLY A 221 -7.46 -16.48 44.63
C GLY A 221 -8.42 -17.43 43.91
N GLN A 222 -9.38 -16.91 43.13
CA GLN A 222 -10.26 -17.73 42.28
C GLN A 222 -9.86 -17.56 40.81
N GLY A 223 -9.55 -18.66 40.12
CA GLY A 223 -9.35 -18.66 38.68
C GLY A 223 -10.66 -18.40 37.95
N GLY A 224 -10.60 -17.60 36.88
CA GLY A 224 -11.72 -17.39 35.96
C GLY A 224 -11.54 -18.16 34.66
N ALA A 225 -12.64 -18.45 33.99
CA ALA A 225 -12.66 -19.00 32.65
C ALA A 225 -13.61 -18.16 31.78
N ILE A 226 -13.22 -17.93 30.54
CA ILE A 226 -14.11 -17.41 29.51
C ILE A 226 -14.67 -18.58 28.72
N ARG A 227 -15.96 -18.50 28.42
CA ARG A 227 -16.65 -19.40 27.50
C ARG A 227 -17.11 -18.59 26.32
N TRP A 228 -16.89 -19.07 25.10
CA TRP A 228 -17.38 -18.40 23.90
C TRP A 228 -17.90 -19.41 22.89
N ARG A 229 -18.76 -18.96 21.98
CA ARG A 229 -19.26 -19.73 20.84
C ARG A 229 -19.38 -18.84 19.62
N THR A 230 -19.09 -19.41 18.46
CA THR A 230 -19.25 -18.77 17.15
C THR A 230 -20.41 -19.45 16.43
N ASP A 231 -21.35 -18.69 15.87
CA ASP A 231 -22.47 -19.15 15.03
C ASP A 231 -23.14 -20.48 15.43
N GLN A 232 -23.94 -20.46 16.50
CA GLN A 232 -24.68 -21.63 17.05
C GLN A 232 -23.86 -22.89 17.37
N GLY A 233 -22.52 -22.82 17.32
CA GLY A 233 -21.63 -23.91 17.68
C GLY A 233 -21.60 -24.24 19.17
N ASP A 234 -20.80 -25.24 19.52
CA ASP A 234 -20.56 -25.64 20.89
C ASP A 234 -19.76 -24.58 21.66
N TRP A 235 -20.06 -24.43 22.95
CA TRP A 235 -19.32 -23.54 23.83
C TRP A 235 -17.89 -24.03 24.05
N GLN A 236 -16.92 -23.24 23.60
CA GLN A 236 -15.51 -23.39 23.92
C GLN A 236 -15.21 -22.73 25.27
N SER A 237 -14.13 -23.15 25.94
CA SER A 237 -13.74 -22.63 27.24
C SER A 237 -12.22 -22.55 27.37
N SER A 238 -11.73 -21.45 27.93
CA SER A 238 -10.31 -21.26 28.26
C SER A 238 -10.17 -20.55 29.61
N PRO A 239 -9.13 -20.85 30.40
CA PRO A 239 -8.81 -20.04 31.57
C PRO A 239 -8.49 -18.59 31.17
N LEU A 240 -8.86 -17.64 32.04
CA LEU A 240 -8.43 -16.25 31.93
C LEU A 240 -6.97 -16.11 32.39
N GLU A 241 -6.24 -15.21 31.77
CA GLU A 241 -4.86 -14.88 32.11
C GLU A 241 -4.81 -13.80 33.20
N PRO A 242 -3.86 -13.89 34.16
CA PRO A 242 -3.71 -12.89 35.21
C PRO A 242 -3.08 -11.59 34.68
N GLY A 243 -3.72 -10.46 34.96
CA GLY A 243 -3.22 -9.10 34.70
C GLY A 243 -2.68 -8.40 35.94
N ALA A 244 -2.85 -7.07 36.01
CA ALA A 244 -2.56 -6.26 37.20
C ALA A 244 -3.51 -6.59 38.38
N GLU A 245 -3.30 -6.01 39.57
CA GLU A 245 -4.09 -6.34 40.78
C GLU A 245 -5.61 -6.37 40.51
N LYS A 246 -6.23 -7.54 40.72
CA LYS A 246 -7.67 -7.84 40.50
C LYS A 246 -8.18 -7.76 39.04
N VAL A 247 -7.29 -7.75 38.06
CA VAL A 247 -7.66 -7.80 36.64
C VAL A 247 -7.30 -9.14 36.04
N LEU A 248 -8.25 -9.77 35.35
CA LEU A 248 -8.03 -10.94 34.50
C LEU A 248 -8.35 -10.55 33.06
N TYR A 249 -7.72 -11.18 32.09
CA TYR A 249 -8.01 -10.91 30.68
C TYR A 249 -7.93 -12.15 29.82
N PHE A 250 -8.55 -12.09 28.65
CA PHE A 250 -8.39 -13.08 27.61
C PHE A 250 -8.51 -12.43 26.23
N ARG A 251 -7.66 -12.85 25.30
CA ARG A 251 -7.67 -12.33 23.93
C ARG A 251 -8.28 -13.36 22.99
N LEU A 252 -9.48 -13.06 22.50
CA LEU A 252 -10.09 -13.75 21.36
C LEU A 252 -9.36 -13.30 20.10
N ARG A 253 -8.72 -14.24 19.40
CA ARG A 253 -7.90 -13.93 18.22
C ARG A 253 -8.66 -14.24 16.94
N HIS A 254 -8.41 -13.45 15.90
CA HIS A 254 -8.91 -13.72 14.55
C HIS A 254 -10.44 -13.96 14.50
N LEU A 255 -11.22 -12.98 14.97
CA LEU A 255 -12.67 -13.09 14.98
C LEU A 255 -13.25 -13.06 13.56
N GLN A 256 -13.69 -14.22 13.04
CA GLN A 256 -14.20 -14.37 11.67
C GLN A 256 -15.72 -14.19 11.55
N ALA A 257 -16.44 -14.43 12.64
CA ALA A 257 -17.89 -14.33 12.68
C ALA A 257 -18.38 -13.96 14.08
N ASP A 258 -19.66 -13.63 14.17
CA ASP A 258 -20.32 -13.21 15.40
C ASP A 258 -20.06 -14.21 16.53
N THR A 259 -19.55 -13.69 17.65
CA THR A 259 -19.10 -14.50 18.77
C THR A 259 -19.80 -14.07 20.04
N GLU A 260 -20.53 -15.00 20.65
CA GLU A 260 -21.11 -14.80 21.98
C GLU A 260 -20.14 -15.30 23.04
N TYR A 261 -19.97 -14.55 24.13
CA TYR A 261 -19.07 -14.92 25.22
C TYR A 261 -19.67 -14.68 26.61
N GLN A 262 -19.20 -15.45 27.58
CA GLN A 262 -19.60 -15.39 28.98
C GLN A 262 -18.39 -15.67 29.88
N ILE A 263 -18.25 -14.88 30.95
CA ILE A 263 -17.20 -15.04 31.95
C ILE A 263 -17.73 -15.83 33.14
N GLN A 264 -16.93 -16.79 33.62
CA GLN A 264 -17.21 -17.57 34.82
C GLN A 264 -16.05 -17.44 35.81
N ILE A 265 -16.31 -16.93 37.01
CA ILE A 265 -15.33 -16.89 38.12
C ILE A 265 -15.95 -17.60 39.34
N GLY A 266 -15.33 -18.71 39.75
CA GLY A 266 -15.88 -19.57 40.80
C GLY A 266 -17.31 -20.05 40.47
N ASN A 267 -18.27 -19.69 41.33
CA ASN A 267 -19.70 -20.00 41.16
C ASN A 267 -20.51 -18.86 40.52
N GLN A 268 -19.87 -17.77 40.10
CA GLN A 268 -20.52 -16.60 39.49
C GLN A 268 -20.32 -16.61 37.97
N ARG A 269 -21.35 -16.18 37.24
CA ARG A 269 -21.33 -16.04 35.78
C ARG A 269 -21.75 -14.62 35.39
N SER A 270 -21.15 -14.08 34.34
CA SER A 270 -21.61 -12.84 33.71
C SER A 270 -22.86 -13.07 32.86
N PRO A 271 -23.56 -11.99 32.42
CA PRO A 271 -24.42 -12.05 31.25
C PRO A 271 -23.68 -12.59 30.02
N ILE A 272 -24.44 -13.05 29.03
CA ILE A 272 -23.89 -13.37 27.70
C ILE A 272 -23.74 -12.05 26.95
N TYR A 273 -22.52 -11.79 26.48
CA TYR A 273 -22.18 -10.63 25.66
C TYR A 273 -21.98 -11.07 24.20
N ARG A 274 -22.23 -10.17 23.26
CA ARG A 274 -22.07 -10.41 21.82
C ARG A 274 -20.98 -9.52 21.23
N ILE A 275 -20.06 -10.16 20.53
CA ILE A 275 -19.10 -9.52 19.63
C ILE A 275 -19.66 -9.65 18.22
N ALA A 276 -20.17 -8.55 17.66
CA ALA A 276 -20.62 -8.50 16.27
C ALA A 276 -19.42 -8.27 15.35
N VAL A 277 -19.32 -9.04 14.28
CA VAL A 277 -18.25 -8.93 13.30
C VAL A 277 -18.77 -8.26 12.03
N TRP A 278 -18.14 -7.18 11.61
CA TRP A 278 -18.47 -6.49 10.36
C TRP A 278 -17.31 -6.56 9.36
N THR A 279 -17.65 -6.48 8.08
CA THR A 279 -16.70 -6.49 6.96
C THR A 279 -16.80 -5.14 6.26
N PRO A 280 -15.70 -4.39 6.10
CA PRO A 280 -15.74 -3.14 5.36
C PRO A 280 -15.95 -3.42 3.86
N PRO A 281 -16.70 -2.55 3.16
CA PRO A 281 -16.87 -2.69 1.71
C PRO A 281 -15.51 -2.62 1.00
N ALA A 282 -15.32 -3.46 0.00
CA ALA A 282 -14.08 -3.55 -0.75
C ALA A 282 -14.29 -3.40 -2.26
N VAL A 283 -13.28 -2.86 -2.95
CA VAL A 283 -13.23 -2.85 -4.41
C VAL A 283 -12.85 -4.25 -4.89
N GLU A 284 -13.72 -4.88 -5.68
CA GLU A 284 -13.48 -6.20 -6.28
C GLU A 284 -12.71 -6.07 -7.60
N SER A 285 -13.07 -5.09 -8.44
CA SER A 285 -12.36 -4.81 -9.70
C SER A 285 -12.53 -3.35 -10.13
N ILE A 286 -11.56 -2.87 -10.92
CA ILE A 286 -11.60 -1.54 -11.56
C ILE A 286 -11.44 -1.73 -13.07
N ASP A 287 -12.48 -1.46 -13.85
CA ASP A 287 -12.42 -1.52 -15.30
C ASP A 287 -12.22 -0.11 -15.88
N LEU A 288 -11.25 0.02 -16.78
CA LEU A 288 -10.83 1.31 -17.36
C LEU A 288 -11.07 1.29 -18.86
N THR A 289 -11.77 2.30 -19.37
CA THR A 289 -11.96 2.54 -20.80
C THR A 289 -11.34 3.88 -21.17
N TYR A 290 -10.35 3.85 -22.05
CA TYR A 290 -9.61 5.03 -22.51
C TYR A 290 -10.20 5.53 -23.82
N ARG A 291 -10.65 6.78 -23.81
CA ARG A 291 -11.02 7.51 -25.01
C ARG A 291 -9.97 8.58 -25.29
N TYR A 292 -9.07 8.24 -26.20
CA TYR A 292 -7.98 9.11 -26.63
C TYR A 292 -8.48 10.38 -27.34
N PRO A 293 -7.72 11.48 -27.31
CA PRO A 293 -7.99 12.65 -28.13
C PRO A 293 -8.11 12.30 -29.62
N ASP A 294 -9.04 12.96 -30.32
CA ASP A 294 -9.34 12.68 -31.73
C ASP A 294 -8.11 12.76 -32.66
N TYR A 295 -7.15 13.62 -32.33
CA TYR A 295 -5.96 13.83 -33.15
C TYR A 295 -5.01 12.62 -33.16
N LEU A 296 -5.00 11.79 -32.11
CA LEU A 296 -4.18 10.58 -32.04
C LEU A 296 -4.69 9.46 -32.94
N GLN A 297 -5.96 9.53 -33.38
CA GLN A 297 -6.62 8.52 -34.22
C GLN A 297 -6.56 7.09 -33.67
N LEU A 298 -6.33 6.94 -32.36
CA LEU A 298 -6.28 5.64 -31.70
C LEU A 298 -7.70 5.11 -31.43
N PRO A 299 -7.94 3.81 -31.59
CA PRO A 299 -9.19 3.20 -31.16
C PRO A 299 -9.31 3.27 -29.64
N LEU A 300 -10.55 3.16 -29.14
CA LEU A 300 -10.78 3.01 -27.70
C LEU A 300 -10.03 1.79 -27.17
N ARG A 301 -9.48 1.91 -25.96
CA ARG A 301 -8.76 0.83 -25.27
C ARG A 301 -9.50 0.49 -23.99
N GLU A 302 -9.75 -0.80 -23.78
CA GLU A 302 -10.39 -1.32 -22.56
C GLU A 302 -9.37 -2.14 -21.77
N VAL A 303 -9.32 -1.93 -20.45
CA VAL A 303 -8.46 -2.65 -19.52
C VAL A 303 -9.33 -3.12 -18.35
N THR A 304 -9.50 -4.44 -18.24
CA THR A 304 -10.23 -5.07 -17.15
C THR A 304 -9.33 -5.25 -15.94
N ASP A 305 -9.87 -5.02 -14.73
CA ASP A 305 -9.13 -5.13 -13.47
C ASP A 305 -7.81 -4.33 -13.48
N GLY A 306 -7.91 -3.10 -13.96
CA GLY A 306 -6.86 -2.12 -13.97
C GLY A 306 -6.63 -1.47 -12.61
N GLY A 307 -5.75 -0.47 -12.62
CA GLY A 307 -5.45 0.35 -11.45
C GLY A 307 -4.62 1.53 -11.92
N PRO A 308 -3.30 1.36 -12.13
CA PRO A 308 -2.48 2.43 -12.69
C PRO A 308 -3.02 2.89 -14.06
N ILE A 309 -3.09 4.20 -14.26
CA ILE A 309 -3.54 4.84 -15.49
C ILE A 309 -2.32 5.47 -16.16
N ALA A 310 -2.07 5.11 -17.43
CA ALA A 310 -1.05 5.74 -18.26
C ALA A 310 -1.63 6.05 -19.64
N ALA A 311 -1.72 7.34 -19.99
CA ALA A 311 -2.19 7.78 -21.30
C ALA A 311 -1.84 9.26 -21.56
N PRO A 312 -1.94 9.72 -22.83
CA PRO A 312 -1.67 11.11 -23.18
C PRO A 312 -2.62 12.13 -22.55
N PRO A 313 -2.19 13.40 -22.41
CA PRO A 313 -3.04 14.45 -21.88
C PRO A 313 -4.26 14.67 -22.78
N GLY A 314 -5.41 14.95 -22.15
CA GLY A 314 -6.70 15.08 -22.83
C GLY A 314 -7.42 13.75 -23.05
N THR A 315 -6.81 12.61 -22.71
CA THR A 315 -7.51 11.31 -22.71
C THR A 315 -8.62 11.33 -21.65
N VAL A 316 -9.83 10.93 -22.04
CA VAL A 316 -10.94 10.74 -21.11
C VAL A 316 -10.94 9.29 -20.67
N VAL A 317 -10.73 9.08 -19.36
CA VAL A 317 -10.77 7.76 -18.75
C VAL A 317 -12.15 7.58 -18.14
N GLN A 318 -12.88 6.59 -18.64
CA GLN A 318 -14.10 6.10 -18.02
C GLN A 318 -13.73 4.93 -17.11
N LEU A 319 -14.02 5.11 -15.83
CA LEU A 319 -13.70 4.15 -14.77
C LEU A 319 -15.00 3.53 -14.26
N GLU A 320 -15.04 2.20 -14.22
CA GLU A 320 -16.13 1.41 -13.65
C GLU A 320 -15.58 0.55 -12.50
N VAL A 321 -16.10 0.76 -11.30
CA VAL A 321 -15.73 0.04 -10.08
C VAL A 321 -16.79 -1.00 -9.78
N THR A 322 -16.38 -2.24 -9.54
CA THR A 322 -17.24 -3.27 -8.97
C THR A 322 -16.89 -3.47 -7.50
N ALA A 323 -17.88 -3.46 -6.61
CA ALA A 323 -17.73 -3.68 -5.18
C ALA A 323 -18.36 -5.00 -4.73
N ASP A 324 -17.81 -5.61 -3.69
CA ASP A 324 -18.27 -6.88 -3.12
C ASP A 324 -19.65 -6.79 -2.46
N GLU A 325 -20.01 -5.60 -1.97
CA GLU A 325 -21.28 -5.30 -1.30
C GLU A 325 -22.04 -4.14 -1.95
N PRO A 326 -23.38 -4.04 -1.78
CA PRO A 326 -24.15 -2.90 -2.27
C PRO A 326 -23.74 -1.59 -1.57
N LEU A 327 -23.51 -0.54 -2.35
CA LEU A 327 -23.05 0.74 -1.83
C LEU A 327 -24.15 1.80 -1.78
N SER A 328 -24.04 2.74 -0.84
CA SER A 328 -24.82 3.99 -0.83
C SER A 328 -24.11 5.13 -1.56
N GLN A 329 -22.77 5.15 -1.52
CA GLN A 329 -21.93 6.16 -2.15
C GLN A 329 -20.59 5.55 -2.58
N ALA A 330 -20.09 5.99 -3.73
CA ALA A 330 -18.71 5.73 -4.16
C ALA A 330 -18.11 7.02 -4.74
N THR A 331 -16.87 7.30 -4.39
CA THR A 331 -16.18 8.54 -4.75
C THR A 331 -14.75 8.23 -5.18
N LEU A 332 -14.29 8.85 -6.27
CA LEU A 332 -12.90 8.82 -6.67
C LEU A 332 -12.21 10.08 -6.14
N GLU A 333 -11.20 9.90 -5.31
CA GLU A 333 -10.43 10.99 -4.72
C GLU A 333 -9.06 11.08 -5.41
N LEU A 334 -8.76 12.23 -6.00
CA LEU A 334 -7.44 12.55 -6.55
C LEU A 334 -6.54 13.17 -5.47
N ALA A 335 -5.24 12.88 -5.52
CA ALA A 335 -4.26 13.46 -4.59
C ALA A 335 -4.12 14.98 -4.77
N SER A 336 -4.44 15.51 -5.94
CA SER A 336 -4.63 16.94 -6.19
C SER A 336 -5.77 17.59 -5.36
N GLY A 337 -6.59 16.80 -4.66
CA GLY A 337 -7.69 17.25 -3.82
C GLY A 337 -9.03 17.37 -4.55
N THR A 338 -9.11 16.87 -5.79
CA THR A 338 -10.35 16.81 -6.57
C THR A 338 -11.10 15.53 -6.26
N SER A 339 -12.35 15.67 -5.81
CA SER A 339 -13.25 14.56 -5.49
C SER A 339 -14.31 14.40 -6.58
N ILE A 340 -14.39 13.23 -7.19
CA ILE A 340 -15.30 12.90 -8.30
C ILE A 340 -16.32 11.86 -7.82
N PRO A 341 -17.60 12.22 -7.64
CA PRO A 341 -18.63 11.27 -7.22
C PRO A 341 -18.92 10.28 -8.36
N LEU A 342 -18.88 8.99 -8.05
CA LEU A 342 -19.26 7.95 -9.00
C LEU A 342 -20.79 7.77 -9.01
N THR A 343 -21.31 7.30 -10.14
CA THR A 343 -22.74 7.07 -10.34
C THR A 343 -23.05 5.58 -10.41
N ALA A 344 -24.10 5.13 -9.73
CA ALA A 344 -24.48 3.73 -9.74
C ALA A 344 -25.00 3.29 -11.13
N ALA A 345 -24.27 2.38 -11.78
CA ALA A 345 -24.70 1.69 -12.99
C ALA A 345 -25.54 0.44 -12.67
N ALA A 346 -25.22 -0.23 -11.56
CA ALA A 346 -25.94 -1.36 -10.99
C ALA A 346 -25.76 -1.40 -9.46
N ALA A 347 -26.36 -2.37 -8.76
CA ALA A 347 -26.26 -2.47 -7.29
C ALA A 347 -24.80 -2.51 -6.76
N HIS A 348 -23.92 -3.17 -7.50
CA HIS A 348 -22.50 -3.35 -7.17
C HIS A 348 -21.55 -2.59 -8.11
N ARG A 349 -22.06 -1.89 -9.12
CA ARG A 349 -21.24 -1.24 -10.15
C ARG A 349 -21.44 0.25 -10.19
N TRP A 350 -20.33 0.98 -10.15
CA TRP A 350 -20.30 2.44 -10.07
C TRP A 350 -19.36 3.00 -11.11
N GLY A 351 -19.82 3.96 -11.90
CA GLY A 351 -19.08 4.53 -13.02
C GLY A 351 -18.88 6.04 -12.90
N GLY A 352 -17.75 6.51 -13.42
CA GLY A 352 -17.44 7.93 -13.57
C GLY A 352 -16.44 8.16 -14.70
N ASP A 353 -16.35 9.39 -15.16
CA ASP A 353 -15.39 9.81 -16.18
C ASP A 353 -14.61 11.03 -15.73
N PHE A 354 -13.33 11.08 -16.12
CA PHE A 354 -12.48 12.23 -15.91
C PHE A 354 -11.43 12.35 -17.01
N THR A 355 -10.89 13.56 -17.18
CA THR A 355 -9.90 13.86 -18.22
C THR A 355 -8.51 13.98 -17.61
N LEU A 356 -7.52 13.35 -18.23
CA LEU A 356 -6.13 13.44 -17.79
C LEU A 356 -5.54 14.79 -18.17
N THR A 357 -5.03 15.52 -17.19
CA THR A 357 -4.39 16.83 -17.40
C THR A 357 -2.91 16.87 -17.00
N GLY A 358 -2.51 16.01 -16.07
CA GLY A 358 -1.13 15.88 -15.59
C GLY A 358 -1.01 14.66 -14.68
N ASP A 359 0.21 14.40 -14.20
CA ASP A 359 0.49 13.32 -13.27
C ASP A 359 -0.27 13.53 -11.94
N ASP A 360 -0.86 12.47 -11.42
CA ASP A 360 -1.62 12.49 -10.16
C ASP A 360 -1.69 11.08 -9.57
N GLU A 361 -2.36 10.93 -8.43
CA GLU A 361 -2.70 9.64 -7.84
C GLU A 361 -4.19 9.62 -7.52
N TYR A 362 -4.84 8.46 -7.63
CA TYR A 362 -6.24 8.32 -7.25
C TYR A 362 -6.46 7.17 -6.27
N ARG A 363 -7.49 7.33 -5.42
CA ARG A 363 -8.05 6.26 -4.62
C ARG A 363 -9.57 6.24 -4.75
N ILE A 364 -10.17 5.13 -4.35
CA ILE A 364 -11.61 4.95 -4.38
C ILE A 364 -12.10 4.84 -2.95
N ASP A 365 -12.96 5.77 -2.55
CA ASP A 365 -13.60 5.79 -1.24
C ASP A 365 -15.04 5.28 -1.40
N LEU A 366 -15.39 4.21 -0.68
CA LEU A 366 -16.69 3.54 -0.75
C LEU A 366 -17.43 3.72 0.59
N ARG A 367 -18.76 3.80 0.52
CA ARG A 367 -19.64 3.69 1.68
C ARG A 367 -20.78 2.73 1.39
N ASP A 368 -20.99 1.76 2.27
CA ASP A 368 -22.06 0.77 2.14
C ASP A 368 -23.46 1.36 2.47
N VAL A 369 -24.50 0.52 2.46
CA VAL A 369 -25.87 0.93 2.80
C VAL A 369 -26.11 1.17 4.30
N ASP A 370 -25.29 0.59 5.17
CA ASP A 370 -25.38 0.70 6.63
C ASP A 370 -24.60 1.91 7.18
N GLY A 371 -23.76 2.52 6.33
CA GLY A 371 -23.00 3.73 6.58
C GLY A 371 -21.51 3.51 6.81
N ASP A 372 -21.01 2.28 6.73
CA ASP A 372 -19.62 1.92 6.96
C ASP A 372 -18.75 2.25 5.73
N GLU A 373 -17.51 2.68 5.98
CA GLU A 373 -16.54 3.11 4.96
C GLU A 373 -15.56 1.99 4.64
N ASN A 374 -14.99 2.01 3.42
CA ASN A 374 -13.92 1.09 3.06
C ASN A 374 -12.62 1.38 3.82
N GLU A 375 -11.74 0.38 3.85
CA GLU A 375 -10.38 0.61 4.35
C GLU A 375 -9.59 1.51 3.40
N PRO A 376 -8.68 2.36 3.93
CA PRO A 376 -7.80 3.15 3.10
C PRO A 376 -6.98 2.24 2.17
N THR A 377 -7.24 2.32 0.87
CA THR A 377 -6.48 1.58 -0.14
C THR A 377 -5.18 2.31 -0.48
N LEU A 378 -4.20 1.57 -1.00
CA LEU A 378 -3.04 2.19 -1.60
C LEU A 378 -3.49 2.99 -2.84
N PRO A 379 -2.96 4.21 -3.06
CA PRO A 379 -3.30 5.00 -4.23
C PRO A 379 -2.78 4.33 -5.51
N HIS A 380 -3.52 4.50 -6.59
CA HIS A 380 -3.13 4.12 -7.94
C HIS A 380 -2.52 5.33 -8.65
N ALA A 381 -1.40 5.12 -9.35
CA ALA A 381 -0.72 6.19 -10.07
C ALA A 381 -1.44 6.56 -11.37
N ILE A 382 -1.47 7.86 -11.68
CA ILE A 382 -1.86 8.45 -12.95
C ILE A 382 -0.60 9.07 -13.56
N VAL A 383 -0.18 8.55 -14.71
CA VAL A 383 1.00 9.03 -15.45
C VAL A 383 0.55 9.55 -16.80
N VAL A 384 0.90 10.80 -17.10
CA VAL A 384 0.56 11.44 -18.37
C VAL A 384 1.73 11.36 -19.33
N GLU A 385 1.52 10.64 -20.42
CA GLU A 385 2.52 10.42 -21.47
C GLU A 385 2.45 11.56 -22.49
N ILE A 386 3.38 12.52 -22.42
CA ILE A 386 3.39 13.67 -23.33
C ILE A 386 3.80 13.20 -24.74
N ASP A 387 2.94 13.46 -25.72
CA ASP A 387 3.20 13.29 -27.15
C ASP A 387 4.44 14.09 -27.59
N ALA A 388 5.46 13.38 -28.10
CA ALA A 388 6.77 13.90 -28.48
C ALA A 388 6.77 14.43 -29.93
N PRO A 389 7.64 15.40 -30.28
CA PRO A 389 7.79 15.80 -31.69
C PRO A 389 8.40 14.68 -32.53
N PRO A 390 8.16 14.66 -33.86
CA PRO A 390 8.77 13.68 -34.75
C PRO A 390 10.31 13.73 -34.68
N ASP A 391 10.94 12.57 -34.53
CA ASP A 391 12.39 12.43 -34.62
C ASP A 391 12.80 12.35 -36.10
N ILE A 392 13.71 13.24 -36.51
CA ILE A 392 14.18 13.33 -37.90
C ILE A 392 15.66 13.00 -37.95
N ARG A 393 16.02 11.99 -38.73
CA ARG A 393 17.41 11.60 -38.99
C ARG A 393 17.74 11.72 -40.46
N VAL A 394 18.76 12.53 -40.75
CA VAL A 394 19.33 12.64 -42.09
C VAL A 394 20.47 11.64 -42.24
N GLU A 395 20.32 10.68 -43.14
CA GLU A 395 21.38 9.73 -43.47
C GLU A 395 22.28 10.23 -44.61
N LEU A 396 21.67 10.88 -45.60
CA LEU A 396 22.35 11.53 -46.72
C LEU A 396 21.65 12.86 -47.09
N PRO A 397 22.41 13.91 -47.39
CA PRO A 397 23.87 14.03 -47.21
C PRO A 397 24.26 14.06 -45.72
N ARG A 398 25.51 13.69 -45.38
CA ARG A 398 26.00 13.60 -43.98
C ARG A 398 26.39 14.97 -43.42
N GLY A 399 25.47 15.93 -43.48
CA GLY A 399 25.70 17.31 -43.07
C GLY A 399 25.88 18.26 -44.24
N ASP A 400 26.73 19.26 -44.04
CA ASP A 400 27.06 20.26 -45.06
C ASP A 400 27.86 19.64 -46.22
N ASP A 401 27.54 20.04 -47.45
CA ASP A 401 28.16 19.49 -48.67
C ASP A 401 28.42 20.55 -49.74
N GLU A 402 29.29 20.25 -50.71
CA GLU A 402 29.63 21.11 -51.85
C GLU A 402 29.16 20.49 -53.17
N ALA A 403 28.24 21.15 -53.89
CA ALA A 403 27.66 20.65 -55.13
C ALA A 403 28.00 21.53 -56.34
N THR A 404 28.04 20.96 -57.54
CA THR A 404 28.04 21.74 -58.78
C THR A 404 26.62 22.17 -59.19
N PRO A 405 26.45 23.25 -59.98
CA PRO A 405 25.13 23.71 -60.40
C PRO A 405 24.24 22.69 -61.13
N ILE A 406 24.81 21.59 -61.61
CA ILE A 406 24.13 20.53 -62.37
C ILE A 406 24.19 19.18 -61.64
N GLU A 407 24.59 19.17 -60.37
CA GLU A 407 24.72 17.94 -59.58
C GLU A 407 23.37 17.45 -59.08
N GLU A 408 23.23 16.14 -58.94
CA GLU A 408 22.05 15.52 -58.33
C GLU A 408 22.41 15.10 -56.90
N ILE A 409 21.69 15.64 -55.91
CA ILE A 409 21.98 15.40 -54.50
C ILE A 409 21.01 14.36 -53.93
N PRO A 410 21.50 13.19 -53.49
CA PRO A 410 20.66 12.17 -52.89
C PRO A 410 20.32 12.53 -51.44
N PHE A 411 19.04 12.63 -51.16
CA PHE A 411 18.48 12.73 -49.82
C PHE A 411 18.00 11.36 -49.37
N ARG A 412 18.49 10.93 -48.21
CA ARG A 412 17.95 9.77 -47.50
C ARG A 412 17.62 10.18 -46.07
N LEU A 413 16.33 10.09 -45.73
CA LEU A 413 15.78 10.56 -44.48
C LEU A 413 15.06 9.39 -43.78
N ALA A 414 15.22 9.31 -42.47
CA ALA A 414 14.44 8.43 -41.60
C ALA A 414 13.70 9.30 -40.59
N ILE A 415 12.38 9.21 -40.58
CA ILE A 415 11.51 10.00 -39.70
C ILE A 415 10.69 9.03 -38.87
N SER A 416 10.62 9.24 -37.55
CA SER A 416 9.82 8.42 -36.65
C SER A 416 9.00 9.27 -35.69
N ASP A 417 7.80 8.82 -35.36
CA ASP A 417 6.87 9.47 -34.44
C ASP A 417 6.13 8.41 -33.62
N ASP A 418 5.70 8.78 -32.41
CA ASP A 418 5.02 7.89 -31.46
C ASP A 418 3.56 7.63 -31.84
N TYR A 419 2.85 8.62 -32.39
CA TYR A 419 1.42 8.52 -32.73
C TYR A 419 1.12 8.62 -34.23
N GLY A 420 2.13 8.89 -35.05
CA GLY A 420 2.10 8.78 -36.50
C GLY A 420 2.25 10.11 -37.22
N LEU A 421 2.90 10.02 -38.38
CA LEU A 421 3.21 11.17 -39.22
C LEU A 421 2.03 11.57 -40.10
N LYS A 422 1.75 12.88 -40.16
CA LYS A 422 0.72 13.49 -41.02
C LYS A 422 1.26 13.91 -42.38
N ALA A 423 2.42 14.56 -42.39
CA ALA A 423 3.07 15.02 -43.62
C ALA A 423 4.56 15.28 -43.37
N TYR A 424 5.39 15.10 -44.39
CA TYR A 424 6.81 15.37 -44.26
C TYR A 424 7.46 15.71 -45.59
N GLY A 425 8.58 16.42 -45.54
CA GLY A 425 9.30 16.80 -46.73
C GLY A 425 10.56 17.61 -46.47
N LEU A 426 11.03 18.24 -47.54
CA LEU A 426 12.17 19.14 -47.49
C LEU A 426 11.69 20.59 -47.54
N GLN A 427 12.37 21.46 -46.82
CA GLN A 427 12.26 22.90 -46.99
C GLN A 427 13.63 23.42 -47.38
N TYR A 428 13.71 24.14 -48.48
CA TYR A 428 14.96 24.77 -48.91
C TYR A 428 14.76 26.26 -49.13
N GLU A 429 15.82 27.00 -48.88
CA GLU A 429 15.91 28.46 -48.96
C GLU A 429 17.14 28.79 -49.80
N LEU A 430 16.90 29.37 -50.97
CA LEU A 430 17.95 29.88 -51.84
C LEU A 430 18.17 31.36 -51.55
N ALA A 431 19.43 31.80 -51.56
CA ALA A 431 19.79 33.20 -51.32
C ALA A 431 18.93 34.20 -52.12
N GLY A 432 18.12 34.99 -51.41
CA GLY A 432 17.25 36.01 -52.00
C GLY A 432 15.91 35.54 -52.53
N ARG A 433 15.51 34.28 -52.28
CA ARG A 433 14.17 33.75 -52.59
C ARG A 433 13.45 33.34 -51.31
N PRO A 434 12.10 33.43 -51.24
CA PRO A 434 11.35 32.90 -50.10
C PRO A 434 11.58 31.38 -49.96
N PRO A 435 11.51 30.84 -48.74
CA PRO A 435 11.66 29.39 -48.52
C PRO A 435 10.58 28.63 -49.27
N VAL A 436 10.97 27.53 -49.90
CA VAL A 436 10.08 26.62 -50.63
C VAL A 436 9.96 25.33 -49.84
N ARG A 437 8.73 24.97 -49.46
CA ARG A 437 8.41 23.66 -48.89
C ARG A 437 8.08 22.69 -50.01
N LEU A 438 8.88 21.64 -50.13
CA LEU A 438 8.67 20.52 -51.02
C LEU A 438 8.10 19.33 -50.20
N PRO A 439 6.78 19.08 -50.25
CA PRO A 439 6.22 17.89 -49.64
C PRO A 439 6.70 16.65 -50.40
N LEU A 440 7.46 15.80 -49.73
CA LEU A 440 7.97 14.57 -50.34
C LEU A 440 6.94 13.45 -50.28
N HIS A 441 6.16 13.40 -49.20
CA HIS A 441 5.06 12.46 -49.08
C HIS A 441 3.94 13.02 -48.21
N ILE A 442 2.71 12.65 -48.56
CA ILE A 442 1.53 12.85 -47.73
C ILE A 442 0.92 11.45 -47.56
N PRO A 443 1.18 10.78 -46.43
CA PRO A 443 0.69 9.43 -46.20
C PRO A 443 -0.84 9.36 -46.26
N SER A 444 -1.37 8.27 -46.83
CA SER A 444 -2.81 7.96 -46.75
C SER A 444 -3.21 7.32 -45.43
N GLU A 445 -2.25 6.69 -44.74
CA GLU A 445 -2.34 6.11 -43.39
C GLU A 445 -1.19 6.67 -42.57
N SER A 446 -1.43 7.12 -41.33
CA SER A 446 -0.41 7.77 -40.47
C SER A 446 0.65 6.77 -39.99
N PRO A 447 1.82 6.68 -40.62
CA PRO A 447 2.83 5.71 -40.26
C PRO A 447 3.67 6.24 -39.10
N THR A 448 4.07 5.38 -38.16
CA THR A 448 4.99 5.75 -37.07
C THR A 448 6.45 5.83 -37.53
N GLU A 449 6.80 5.25 -38.68
CA GLU A 449 8.13 5.33 -39.27
C GLU A 449 8.04 5.56 -40.79
N ALA A 450 8.89 6.44 -41.31
CA ALA A 450 9.00 6.73 -42.74
C ALA A 450 10.46 6.81 -43.17
N GLY A 451 10.82 5.99 -44.17
CA GLY A 451 12.08 6.08 -44.89
C GLY A 451 11.86 6.74 -46.25
N ILE A 452 12.61 7.81 -46.53
CA ILE A 452 12.43 8.61 -47.75
C ILE A 452 13.74 8.65 -48.51
N GLU A 453 13.68 8.28 -49.79
CA GLU A 453 14.76 8.52 -50.74
C GLU A 453 14.27 9.51 -51.79
N TYR A 454 14.98 10.62 -51.93
CA TYR A 454 14.67 11.66 -52.89
C TYR A 454 15.95 12.16 -53.56
N LEU A 455 15.93 12.34 -54.88
CA LEU A 455 17.07 12.84 -55.63
C LEU A 455 16.76 14.27 -56.09
N LEU A 456 17.49 15.24 -55.56
CA LEU A 456 17.29 16.64 -55.89
C LEU A 456 18.20 17.03 -57.06
N SER A 457 17.61 17.28 -58.24
CA SER A 457 18.36 17.83 -59.38
C SER A 457 18.51 19.35 -59.25
N LEU A 458 19.76 19.82 -59.25
CA LEU A 458 20.08 21.24 -59.19
C LEU A 458 20.09 21.93 -60.57
N GLU A 459 20.07 21.16 -61.66
CA GLU A 459 20.17 21.69 -63.04
C GLU A 459 19.06 22.70 -63.37
N ASP A 460 17.85 22.48 -62.85
CA ASP A 460 16.69 23.32 -63.13
C ASP A 460 16.66 24.65 -62.35
N TRP A 461 17.65 24.89 -61.47
CA TRP A 461 17.56 25.93 -60.44
C TRP A 461 18.29 27.24 -60.80
N ASP A 462 18.94 27.28 -61.98
CA ASP A 462 19.72 28.43 -62.50
C ASP A 462 20.78 28.92 -61.49
N LEU A 463 21.49 27.97 -60.87
CA LEU A 463 22.46 28.24 -59.81
C LEU A 463 23.79 28.73 -60.36
N SER A 464 24.37 29.72 -59.70
CA SER A 464 25.71 30.24 -59.99
C SER A 464 26.72 29.78 -58.95
N PRO A 465 28.00 29.58 -59.31
CA PRO A 465 29.06 29.33 -58.33
C PRO A 465 29.13 30.44 -57.26
N GLY A 466 29.16 30.02 -55.99
CA GLY A 466 29.09 30.86 -54.80
C GLY A 466 27.69 31.02 -54.22
N ASP A 467 26.64 30.49 -54.87
CA ASP A 467 25.31 30.45 -54.28
C ASP A 467 25.24 29.42 -53.13
N LEU A 468 24.42 29.73 -52.12
CA LEU A 468 24.23 28.90 -50.94
C LEU A 468 22.76 28.46 -50.87
N ILE A 469 22.55 27.15 -50.77
CA ILE A 469 21.24 26.56 -50.48
C ILE A 469 21.24 26.14 -49.02
N THR A 470 20.34 26.73 -48.23
CA THR A 470 20.05 26.25 -46.87
C THR A 470 18.86 25.31 -46.97
N TRP A 471 18.98 24.10 -46.45
CA TRP A 471 17.88 23.14 -46.46
C TRP A 471 17.67 22.52 -45.09
N THR A 472 16.45 22.12 -44.80
CA THR A 472 16.03 21.43 -43.59
C THR A 472 14.94 20.42 -43.95
N VAL A 473 14.76 19.43 -43.11
CA VAL A 473 13.67 18.47 -43.21
C VAL A 473 12.55 18.94 -42.30
N TRP A 474 11.30 18.80 -42.73
CA TRP A 474 10.16 19.05 -41.87
C TRP A 474 9.29 17.79 -41.78
N ALA A 475 8.74 17.57 -40.60
CA ALA A 475 7.80 16.51 -40.30
C ALA A 475 6.68 17.07 -39.42
N GLU A 476 5.45 16.89 -39.85
CA GLU A 476 4.24 17.21 -39.11
C GLU A 476 3.58 15.91 -38.67
N ASP A 477 3.15 15.87 -37.42
CA ASP A 477 2.27 14.87 -36.85
C ASP A 477 0.83 15.42 -36.76
N HIS A 478 -0.02 14.77 -35.97
CA HIS A 478 -1.43 15.14 -35.84
C HIS A 478 -1.72 16.09 -34.67
N LYS A 479 -0.78 16.33 -33.75
CA LYS A 479 -0.99 17.18 -32.58
C LYS A 479 -1.34 18.62 -32.96
N PRO A 480 -2.49 19.14 -32.50
CA PRO A 480 -2.92 20.50 -32.83
C PRO A 480 -2.07 21.54 -32.09
N GLY A 481 -1.73 22.62 -32.79
CA GLY A 481 -1.01 23.75 -32.19
C GLY A 481 0.48 23.49 -31.90
N ARG A 482 1.06 22.41 -32.45
CA ARG A 482 2.49 22.14 -32.34
C ARG A 482 3.31 23.32 -32.90
N PRO A 483 4.31 23.83 -32.16
CA PRO A 483 5.13 24.93 -32.62
C PRO A 483 5.93 24.59 -33.90
N PRO A 484 6.13 25.55 -34.84
CA PRO A 484 6.81 25.26 -36.11
C PRO A 484 8.24 24.71 -35.97
N TYR A 485 8.98 25.07 -34.93
CA TYR A 485 10.37 24.61 -34.73
C TYR A 485 10.46 23.16 -34.25
N GLU A 486 9.41 22.61 -33.63
CA GLU A 486 9.29 21.20 -33.26
C GLU A 486 9.04 20.31 -34.50
N THR A 487 8.49 20.90 -35.56
CA THR A 487 8.25 20.22 -36.84
C THR A 487 9.44 20.32 -37.81
N LEU A 488 10.48 21.08 -37.48
CA LEU A 488 11.64 21.33 -38.34
C LEU A 488 12.89 20.67 -37.76
N GLY A 489 13.63 19.95 -38.61
CA GLY A 489 14.95 19.42 -38.29
C GLY A 489 16.04 20.50 -38.36
N ASP A 490 17.28 20.05 -38.18
CA ASP A 490 18.44 20.95 -38.22
C ASP A 490 18.69 21.53 -39.63
N PRO A 491 19.27 22.73 -39.73
CA PRO A 491 19.62 23.33 -41.00
C PRO A 491 20.95 22.77 -41.51
N TYR A 492 21.01 22.54 -42.80
CA TYR A 492 22.22 22.11 -43.50
C TYR A 492 22.50 23.02 -44.69
N PHE A 493 23.77 23.07 -45.07
CA PHE A 493 24.26 23.97 -46.11
C PHE A 493 24.78 23.20 -47.30
N LEU A 494 24.35 23.63 -48.49
CA LEU A 494 24.83 23.12 -49.76
C LEU A 494 25.44 24.29 -50.55
N GLU A 495 26.77 24.32 -50.61
CA GLU A 495 27.52 25.37 -51.31
C GLU A 495 27.69 25.02 -52.79
N ILE A 496 27.36 25.95 -53.68
CA ILE A 496 27.48 25.73 -55.13
C ILE A 496 28.88 26.11 -55.60
N ARG A 497 29.68 25.11 -55.98
CA ARG A 497 31.05 25.29 -56.46
C ARG A 497 31.15 25.25 -57.99
N PRO A 498 32.17 25.88 -58.60
CA PRO A 498 32.36 25.82 -60.05
C PRO A 498 32.77 24.41 -60.52
N PHE A 499 32.31 24.02 -61.71
CA PHE A 499 32.58 22.70 -62.30
C PHE A 499 34.07 22.44 -62.60
N ARG A 500 34.84 23.47 -62.98
CA ARG A 500 36.29 23.37 -63.23
C ARG A 500 37.06 24.19 -62.20
N ARG A 501 37.92 23.53 -61.43
CA ARG A 501 38.98 24.20 -60.65
C ARG A 501 40.24 24.28 -61.51
N THR A 502 40.68 25.48 -61.87
CA THR A 502 41.97 25.68 -62.55
C THR A 502 43.07 25.85 -61.51
N PHE A 503 43.97 24.86 -61.43
CA PHE A 503 45.19 24.97 -60.64
C PHE A 503 46.28 25.62 -61.50
N SER A 504 46.70 26.86 -61.20
CA SER A 504 47.81 27.51 -61.91
C SER A 504 49.12 27.36 -61.12
N ARG A 505 50.20 26.89 -61.78
CA ARG A 505 51.57 26.95 -61.24
C ARG A 505 52.07 28.39 -61.25
N ALA A 506 52.50 28.92 -60.10
CA ALA A 506 53.25 30.17 -60.07
C ALA A 506 54.65 29.94 -60.64
N VAL A 507 55.01 30.66 -61.70
CA VAL A 507 56.42 30.88 -62.06
C VAL A 507 56.91 31.98 -61.14
N SER A 508 57.84 31.66 -60.25
CA SER A 508 58.51 32.61 -59.38
C SER A 508 59.20 33.68 -60.22
N ASN A 509 58.71 34.91 -60.19
CA ASN A 509 59.47 36.07 -60.62
C ASN A 509 59.64 37.02 -59.44
N GLN A 510 60.90 37.39 -59.22
CA GLN A 510 61.41 38.30 -58.22
C GLN A 510 60.67 39.64 -58.21
N GLY A 511 60.29 40.07 -57.00
CA GLY A 511 60.11 41.48 -56.66
C GLY A 511 58.70 41.87 -56.24
N GLY A 512 58.49 41.99 -54.92
CA GLY A 512 57.53 42.91 -54.34
C GLY A 512 56.19 42.32 -53.88
N ALA A 513 55.87 42.60 -52.62
CA ALA A 513 54.58 42.42 -51.92
C ALA A 513 54.14 40.98 -51.63
N VAL A 514 54.45 40.53 -50.39
CA VAL A 514 53.76 39.40 -49.76
C VAL A 514 52.66 39.99 -48.87
N GLY A 515 51.41 39.83 -49.31
CA GLY A 515 50.22 40.08 -48.51
C GLY A 515 49.99 38.91 -47.55
N SER A 516 49.67 39.25 -46.30
CA SER A 516 49.31 38.34 -45.21
C SER A 516 48.06 37.53 -45.60
N GLY A 517 48.18 36.21 -45.66
CA GLY A 517 47.07 35.32 -45.95
C GLY A 517 46.24 35.01 -44.69
N SER A 518 45.27 35.86 -44.38
CA SER A 518 44.15 35.53 -43.46
C SER A 518 42.79 35.43 -44.17
N SER A 519 42.77 35.36 -45.50
CA SER A 519 41.55 35.46 -46.32
C SER A 519 40.61 34.23 -46.27
N GLY A 520 40.84 33.27 -45.36
CA GLY A 520 40.02 32.07 -45.21
C GLY A 520 39.12 32.04 -43.96
N SER A 521 39.27 32.98 -43.01
CA SER A 521 38.40 33.01 -41.82
C SER A 521 37.10 33.77 -42.08
N ASP A 522 37.13 34.89 -42.82
CA ASP A 522 35.97 35.76 -43.01
C ASP A 522 34.73 35.05 -43.59
N ALA A 523 34.92 34.17 -44.59
CA ALA A 523 33.82 33.38 -45.17
C ALA A 523 33.28 32.33 -44.19
N ALA A 524 34.16 31.66 -43.44
CA ALA A 524 33.76 30.69 -42.42
C ALA A 524 32.99 31.36 -41.27
N ASP A 525 33.46 32.53 -40.83
CA ASP A 525 32.82 33.36 -39.81
C ASP A 525 31.44 33.85 -40.30
N GLN A 526 31.34 34.28 -41.56
CA GLN A 526 30.06 34.64 -42.17
C GLN A 526 29.07 33.47 -42.21
N LYS A 527 29.53 32.25 -42.47
CA LYS A 527 28.70 31.04 -42.42
C LYS A 527 28.16 30.78 -41.01
N GLN A 528 28.99 30.93 -39.98
CA GLN A 528 28.55 30.81 -38.59
C GLN A 528 27.48 31.85 -38.23
N ILE A 529 27.59 33.08 -38.76
CA ILE A 529 26.59 34.12 -38.56
C ILE A 529 25.25 33.76 -39.22
N ILE A 530 25.27 33.16 -40.41
CA ILE A 530 24.05 32.66 -41.08
C ILE A 530 23.39 31.58 -40.23
N ILE A 531 24.16 30.63 -39.69
CA ILE A 531 23.66 29.58 -38.78
C ILE A 531 23.04 30.19 -37.53
N ALA A 532 23.74 31.12 -36.88
CA ALA A 532 23.26 31.78 -35.66
C ALA A 532 21.98 32.58 -35.91
N THR A 533 21.89 33.30 -37.03
CA THR A 533 20.69 34.07 -37.42
C THR A 533 19.51 33.15 -37.74
N TRP A 534 19.77 32.00 -38.34
CA TRP A 534 18.76 30.98 -38.59
C TRP A 534 18.24 30.37 -37.27
N ASN A 535 19.14 30.02 -36.34
CA ASN A 535 18.77 29.49 -35.02
C ASN A 535 17.96 30.52 -34.23
N LEU A 536 18.39 31.78 -34.24
CA LEU A 536 17.65 32.89 -33.62
C LEU A 536 16.24 33.01 -34.21
N ARG A 537 16.09 32.92 -35.54
CA ARG A 537 14.77 32.94 -36.20
C ARG A 537 13.86 31.79 -35.74
N ARG A 538 14.43 30.60 -35.54
CA ARG A 538 13.73 29.39 -35.11
C ARG A 538 13.30 29.45 -33.64
N GLN A 539 14.19 29.91 -32.76
CA GLN A 539 14.01 29.89 -31.30
C GLN A 539 13.30 31.15 -30.76
N ALA A 540 13.26 32.24 -31.53
CA ALA A 540 12.64 33.50 -31.12
C ALA A 540 11.23 33.39 -30.47
N PRO A 541 10.33 32.46 -30.86
CA PRO A 541 9.03 32.31 -30.20
C PRO A 541 9.08 31.78 -28.75
N GLU A 542 10.13 31.06 -28.36
CA GLU A 542 10.30 30.48 -27.02
C GLU A 542 11.23 31.29 -26.10
N MET A 543 12.10 32.11 -26.69
CA MET A 543 13.05 32.92 -25.95
C MET A 543 12.36 34.03 -25.18
N ASP A 544 12.85 34.31 -23.97
CA ASP A 544 12.48 35.54 -23.30
C ASP A 544 13.06 36.77 -24.01
N GLU A 545 12.51 37.95 -23.72
CA GLU A 545 12.91 39.19 -24.41
C GLU A 545 14.39 39.53 -24.16
N GLU A 546 14.94 39.19 -23.00
CA GLU A 546 16.33 39.49 -22.62
C GLU A 546 17.33 38.60 -23.39
N GLU A 547 17.06 37.28 -23.43
CA GLU A 547 17.84 36.28 -24.16
C GLU A 547 17.83 36.54 -25.66
N TYR A 548 16.65 36.90 -26.21
CA TYR A 548 16.51 37.26 -27.63
C TYR A 548 17.35 38.50 -27.97
N ILE A 549 17.28 39.56 -27.15
CA ILE A 549 18.07 40.77 -27.35
C ILE A 549 19.57 40.47 -27.28
N GLY A 550 20.00 39.66 -26.30
CA GLY A 550 21.39 39.26 -26.13
C GLY A 550 21.95 38.48 -27.33
N SER A 551 21.22 37.46 -27.78
CA SER A 551 21.61 36.63 -28.92
C SER A 551 21.66 37.44 -30.21
N ARG A 552 20.67 38.30 -30.45
CA ARG A 552 20.65 39.22 -31.59
C ARG A 552 21.83 40.19 -31.56
N ALA A 553 22.16 40.76 -30.41
CA ALA A 553 23.29 41.68 -30.27
C ALA A 553 24.64 41.00 -30.56
N ALA A 554 24.82 39.75 -30.12
CA ALA A 554 26.01 38.96 -30.41
C ALA A 554 26.18 38.71 -31.93
N ILE A 555 25.09 38.35 -32.62
CA ILE A 555 25.08 38.16 -34.07
C ILE A 555 25.40 39.47 -34.81
N THR A 556 24.79 40.58 -34.41
CA THR A 556 25.07 41.91 -34.98
C THR A 556 26.53 42.32 -34.78
N ALA A 557 27.12 42.03 -33.61
CA ALA A 557 28.53 42.33 -33.34
C ALA A 557 29.46 41.48 -34.22
N ALA A 558 29.20 40.17 -34.35
CA ALA A 558 29.97 39.29 -35.21
C ALA A 558 29.88 39.72 -36.69
N GLN A 559 28.69 40.11 -37.17
CA GLN A 559 28.49 40.59 -38.53
C GLN A 559 29.26 41.88 -38.83
N ARG A 560 29.44 42.77 -37.84
CA ARG A 560 30.30 43.95 -37.97
C ARG A 560 31.78 43.58 -38.03
N GLN A 561 32.21 42.62 -37.22
CA GLN A 561 33.60 42.17 -37.19
C GLN A 561 34.03 41.56 -38.53
N VAL A 562 33.19 40.73 -39.14
CA VAL A 562 33.48 40.15 -40.48
C VAL A 562 33.61 41.25 -41.53
N LEU A 563 32.77 42.28 -41.47
CA LEU A 563 32.89 43.41 -42.40
C LEU A 563 34.19 44.18 -42.19
N GLU A 564 34.57 44.47 -40.95
CA GLU A 564 35.81 45.17 -40.62
C GLU A 564 37.03 44.39 -41.13
N ALA A 565 37.11 43.09 -40.84
CA ALA A 565 38.16 42.21 -41.32
C ALA A 565 38.23 42.16 -42.86
N ALA A 566 37.07 42.07 -43.53
CA ALA A 566 37.01 42.06 -44.99
C ALA A 566 37.49 43.38 -45.62
N LEU A 567 37.36 44.52 -44.92
CA LEU A 567 37.77 45.85 -45.40
C LEU A 567 39.23 46.19 -45.10
N GLU A 568 39.83 45.56 -44.09
CA GLU A 568 41.26 45.68 -43.82
C GLU A 568 42.12 45.04 -44.92
N ASN A 569 41.55 44.06 -45.64
CA ASN A 569 42.20 43.39 -46.76
C ASN A 569 41.98 44.16 -48.08
N PRO A 570 43.06 44.56 -48.81
CA PRO A 570 42.90 45.28 -50.08
C PRO A 570 42.23 44.39 -51.15
N PRO A 571 41.23 44.91 -51.89
CA PRO A 571 40.54 44.13 -52.91
C PRO A 571 41.48 43.64 -54.02
N PRO A 572 41.25 42.44 -54.57
CA PRO A 572 41.95 42.01 -55.77
C PRO A 572 41.71 42.99 -56.94
N PRO A 573 42.69 43.20 -57.83
CA PRO A 573 42.54 44.11 -58.96
C PRO A 573 41.36 43.72 -59.84
N GLY A 574 40.44 44.66 -60.08
CA GLY A 574 39.21 44.43 -60.86
C GLY A 574 38.00 43.93 -60.06
N LYS A 575 38.14 43.75 -58.73
CA LYS A 575 37.06 43.31 -57.82
C LYS A 575 36.63 44.39 -56.81
N GLU A 576 37.00 45.65 -57.03
CA GLU A 576 36.64 46.79 -56.17
C GLU A 576 35.12 46.97 -56.02
N SER A 577 34.36 46.68 -57.09
CA SER A 577 32.89 46.70 -57.06
C SER A 577 32.30 45.65 -56.11
N LEU A 578 32.92 44.46 -55.99
CA LEU A 578 32.44 43.40 -55.10
C LEU A 578 32.58 43.78 -53.62
N VAL A 579 33.60 44.58 -53.27
CA VAL A 579 33.74 45.09 -51.89
C VAL A 579 32.66 46.12 -51.58
N ALA A 580 32.31 46.98 -52.53
CA ALA A 580 31.20 47.93 -52.37
C ALA A 580 29.85 47.20 -52.24
N ASP A 581 29.64 46.16 -53.03
CA ASP A 581 28.43 45.32 -52.96
C ASP A 581 28.37 44.54 -51.64
N LEU A 582 29.49 43.99 -51.17
CA LEU A 582 29.62 43.36 -49.85
C LEU A 582 29.25 44.34 -48.73
N GLN A 583 29.81 45.55 -48.73
CA GLN A 583 29.48 46.59 -47.74
C GLN A 583 27.98 46.91 -47.75
N SER A 584 27.38 47.03 -48.92
CA SER A 584 25.95 47.31 -49.07
C SER A 584 25.09 46.19 -48.50
N GLU A 585 25.38 44.94 -48.85
CA GLU A 585 24.62 43.78 -48.36
C GLU A 585 24.80 43.58 -46.85
N VAL A 586 26.02 43.71 -46.31
CA VAL A 586 26.24 43.59 -44.85
C VAL A 586 25.54 44.73 -44.09
N SER A 587 25.56 45.95 -44.61
CA SER A 587 24.86 47.07 -43.98
C SER A 587 23.33 46.86 -43.96
N ALA A 588 22.77 46.35 -45.06
CA ALA A 588 21.36 45.98 -45.12
C ALA A 588 21.01 44.82 -44.17
N SER A 589 21.91 43.83 -44.01
CA SER A 589 21.75 42.78 -43.01
C SER A 589 21.72 43.35 -41.59
N LEU A 590 22.64 44.25 -41.25
CA LEU A 590 22.71 44.84 -39.91
C LEU A 590 21.45 45.65 -39.59
N GLU A 591 20.94 46.43 -40.54
CA GLU A 591 19.67 47.17 -40.40
C GLU A 591 18.51 46.22 -40.08
N ARG A 592 18.36 45.11 -40.83
CA ARG A 592 17.28 44.14 -40.60
C ARG A 592 17.42 43.38 -39.29
N LEU A 593 18.64 43.06 -38.86
CA LEU A 593 18.89 42.47 -37.53
C LEU A 593 18.49 43.46 -36.41
N GLU A 594 18.80 44.74 -36.57
CA GLU A 594 18.47 45.78 -35.57
C GLU A 594 16.97 46.11 -35.52
N GLU A 595 16.25 45.99 -36.63
CA GLU A 595 14.80 46.16 -36.70
C GLU A 595 14.00 44.93 -36.21
N ALA A 596 14.60 43.74 -36.24
CA ALA A 596 13.95 42.50 -35.83
C ALA A 596 13.67 42.45 -34.32
N ALA A 597 12.52 42.99 -33.90
CA ALA A 597 12.02 42.97 -32.53
C ALA A 597 10.87 41.97 -32.34
N LEU A 598 10.67 41.52 -31.09
CA LEU A 598 9.50 40.76 -30.68
C LEU A 598 8.22 41.60 -30.82
N PRO A 599 7.04 41.01 -31.08
CA PRO A 599 6.72 39.58 -31.02
C PRO A 599 6.94 38.78 -32.32
N GLU A 600 7.12 39.44 -33.48
CA GLU A 600 7.24 38.76 -34.78
C GLU A 600 8.55 39.14 -35.52
N PRO A 601 9.72 38.63 -35.08
CA PRO A 601 11.01 38.97 -35.71
C PRO A 601 11.30 38.16 -36.99
N ALA A 602 10.59 37.05 -37.20
CA ALA A 602 10.83 36.11 -38.31
C ALA A 602 10.92 36.72 -39.72
N PRO A 603 10.04 37.66 -40.16
CA PRO A 603 10.14 38.24 -41.50
C PRO A 603 11.40 39.09 -41.68
N LEU A 604 11.81 39.85 -40.65
CA LEU A 604 13.00 40.70 -40.70
C LEU A 604 14.28 39.87 -40.61
N LEU A 605 14.32 38.84 -39.75
CA LEU A 605 15.44 37.89 -39.70
C LEU A 605 15.61 37.13 -41.02
N SER A 606 14.52 36.82 -41.72
CA SER A 606 14.59 36.21 -43.06
C SER A 606 15.17 37.17 -44.09
N GLN A 607 14.84 38.46 -44.00
CA GLN A 607 15.45 39.48 -44.85
C GLN A 607 16.94 39.66 -44.52
N ALA A 608 17.32 39.63 -43.24
CA ALA A 608 18.72 39.65 -42.82
C ALA A 608 19.50 38.46 -43.40
N LEU A 609 18.97 37.23 -43.29
CA LEU A 609 19.58 36.02 -43.85
C LEU A 609 19.85 36.15 -45.35
N ILE A 610 18.92 36.71 -46.13
CA ILE A 610 19.11 36.97 -47.56
C ILE A 610 20.35 37.83 -47.81
N HIS A 611 20.50 38.91 -47.04
CA HIS A 611 21.63 39.83 -47.16
C HIS A 611 22.95 39.16 -46.71
N GLN A 612 22.92 38.36 -45.64
CA GLN A 612 24.07 37.59 -45.15
C GLN A 612 24.55 36.53 -46.16
N GLN A 613 23.63 35.82 -46.82
CA GLN A 613 23.95 34.83 -47.84
C GLN A 613 24.58 35.49 -49.07
N ARG A 614 24.11 36.68 -49.47
CA ARG A 614 24.74 37.46 -50.55
C ARG A 614 26.12 37.97 -50.16
N ALA A 615 26.28 38.44 -48.92
CA ALA A 615 27.58 38.82 -48.37
C ALA A 615 28.56 37.64 -48.38
N TYR A 616 28.12 36.45 -47.96
CA TYR A 616 28.90 35.22 -48.04
C TYR A 616 29.34 34.91 -49.47
N ARG A 617 28.42 35.01 -50.44
CA ARG A 617 28.77 34.84 -51.87
C ARG A 617 29.85 35.82 -52.33
N PHE A 618 29.74 37.09 -51.95
CA PHE A 618 30.76 38.09 -52.30
C PHE A 618 32.10 37.80 -51.62
N LEU A 619 32.12 37.34 -50.37
CA LEU A 619 33.34 36.90 -49.69
C LEU A 619 34.00 35.72 -50.42
N LEU A 620 33.23 34.71 -50.84
CA LEU A 620 33.75 33.60 -51.64
C LEU A 620 34.30 34.06 -52.99
N GLN A 621 33.63 35.01 -53.65
CA GLN A 621 34.11 35.58 -54.91
C GLN A 621 35.38 36.43 -54.73
N LEU A 622 35.51 37.13 -53.61
CA LEU A 622 36.72 37.87 -53.24
C LEU A 622 37.88 36.90 -52.91
N GLU A 623 37.62 35.75 -52.30
CA GLU A 623 38.60 34.68 -52.03
C GLU A 623 39.11 34.01 -53.34
N SER A 624 38.27 33.99 -54.39
CA SER A 624 38.56 33.28 -55.65
C SER A 624 39.57 33.99 -56.56
N ASP A 625 40.86 33.87 -56.27
CA ASP A 625 41.92 33.77 -57.31
C ASP A 625 43.29 33.27 -56.78
N HIS A 626 43.50 33.18 -55.46
CA HIS A 626 44.83 32.86 -54.92
C HIS A 626 44.82 31.85 -53.76
N ARG A 627 44.49 30.57 -54.03
CA ARG A 627 45.12 29.48 -53.26
C ARG A 627 46.48 29.17 -53.86
N GLN A 628 47.49 29.91 -53.41
CA GLN A 628 48.89 29.66 -53.72
C GLN A 628 49.34 28.36 -53.04
N ILE A 629 49.50 27.28 -53.82
CA ILE A 629 50.28 26.14 -53.34
C ILE A 629 51.74 26.44 -53.68
N ALA A 630 52.52 26.88 -52.70
CA ALA A 630 53.97 26.99 -52.82
C ALA A 630 54.55 25.59 -53.06
N GLN A 631 54.82 25.25 -54.31
CA GLN A 631 55.55 24.04 -54.68
C GLN A 631 57.04 24.35 -54.49
N ASN A 632 57.56 24.07 -53.30
CA ASN A 632 59.00 24.16 -53.02
C ASN A 632 59.74 23.17 -53.93
N SER A 633 60.30 23.66 -55.04
CA SER A 633 61.14 22.88 -55.93
C SER A 633 62.56 22.80 -55.35
N GLY A 634 62.71 22.00 -54.30
CA GLY A 634 64.00 21.47 -53.87
C GLY A 634 64.32 20.21 -54.66
N ALA A 635 65.12 20.36 -55.71
CA ALA A 635 65.72 19.22 -56.39
C ALA A 635 66.75 18.57 -55.46
N GLY A 636 66.48 17.34 -55.03
CA GLY A 636 67.46 16.44 -54.44
C GLY A 636 66.96 15.77 -53.16
N GLY A 637 66.68 14.48 -53.24
CA GLY A 637 66.51 13.61 -52.07
C GLY A 637 65.12 13.03 -51.91
N SER A 638 64.91 11.90 -52.58
CA SER A 638 64.06 10.78 -52.15
C SER A 638 63.20 10.96 -50.88
N GLY A 639 61.88 11.02 -51.09
CA GLY A 639 60.92 10.21 -50.34
C GLY A 639 60.76 10.45 -48.84
N GLN A 640 60.40 11.67 -48.40
CA GLN A 640 59.84 11.87 -47.06
C GLN A 640 58.98 13.14 -46.92
N GLY A 641 58.08 13.40 -47.88
CA GLY A 641 57.15 14.54 -47.82
C GLY A 641 55.68 14.12 -47.97
N SER A 642 55.40 13.17 -48.87
CA SER A 642 54.10 12.51 -48.96
C SER A 642 53.85 11.51 -47.83
N THR A 643 54.92 11.01 -47.19
CA THR A 643 54.81 10.09 -46.04
C THR A 643 54.48 10.86 -44.78
N ARG A 644 55.02 12.07 -44.56
CA ARG A 644 54.79 12.81 -43.30
C ARG A 644 53.38 13.40 -43.16
N ARG A 645 52.74 13.84 -44.25
CA ARG A 645 51.31 14.26 -44.23
C ARG A 645 50.35 13.08 -44.13
N ARG A 646 50.64 11.95 -44.80
CA ARG A 646 49.87 10.72 -44.61
C ARG A 646 50.14 10.04 -43.28
N GLU A 647 51.35 10.14 -42.72
CA GLU A 647 51.69 9.71 -41.37
C GLU A 647 51.12 10.65 -40.34
N LEU A 648 50.99 11.96 -40.58
CA LEU A 648 50.32 12.87 -39.64
C LEU A 648 48.81 12.67 -39.67
N ASP A 649 48.17 12.57 -40.84
CA ASP A 649 46.76 12.19 -40.95
C ASP A 649 46.53 10.75 -40.45
N GLN A 650 47.47 9.82 -40.67
CA GLN A 650 47.44 8.48 -40.09
C GLN A 650 47.74 8.49 -38.59
N LEU A 651 48.59 9.37 -38.06
CA LEU A 651 48.89 9.47 -36.63
C LEU A 651 47.77 10.22 -35.90
N GLU A 652 47.04 11.12 -36.56
CA GLU A 652 45.82 11.74 -36.04
C GLU A 652 44.64 10.78 -36.11
N THR A 653 44.45 10.08 -37.23
CA THR A 653 43.42 9.03 -37.30
C THR A 653 43.77 7.83 -36.43
N THR A 654 45.05 7.49 -36.26
CA THR A 654 45.50 6.46 -35.32
C THR A 654 45.43 6.99 -33.89
N ARG A 655 45.74 8.26 -33.57
CA ARG A 655 45.49 8.83 -32.23
C ARG A 655 44.01 8.91 -31.90
N ARG A 656 43.16 9.33 -32.84
CA ARG A 656 41.69 9.37 -32.66
C ARG A 656 41.12 7.97 -32.54
N ARG A 657 41.63 7.01 -33.32
CA ARG A 657 41.21 5.60 -33.26
C ARG A 657 41.75 4.92 -32.00
N ASP A 658 43.00 5.13 -31.61
CA ASP A 658 43.59 4.70 -30.33
C ASP A 658 42.84 5.32 -29.15
N PHE A 659 42.45 6.59 -29.23
CA PHE A 659 41.65 7.26 -28.19
C PHE A 659 40.22 6.73 -28.16
N SER A 660 39.58 6.49 -29.31
CA SER A 660 38.23 5.93 -29.39
C SER A 660 38.20 4.46 -28.97
N GLU A 661 39.20 3.67 -29.34
CA GLU A 661 39.38 2.28 -28.93
C GLU A 661 39.69 2.24 -27.42
N GLN A 662 40.60 3.07 -26.91
CA GLN A 662 40.88 3.16 -25.47
C GLN A 662 39.68 3.69 -24.65
N ALA A 663 38.93 4.67 -25.16
CA ALA A 663 37.72 5.16 -24.52
C ALA A 663 36.62 4.08 -24.49
N SER A 664 36.41 3.38 -25.60
CA SER A 664 35.44 2.28 -25.68
C SER A 664 35.82 1.11 -24.76
N THR A 665 37.11 0.72 -24.69
CA THR A 665 37.56 -0.35 -23.79
C THR A 665 37.41 0.01 -22.31
N LEU A 666 37.63 1.28 -21.93
CA LEU A 666 37.43 1.73 -20.55
C LEU A 666 35.95 1.82 -20.19
N GLU A 667 35.11 2.29 -21.11
CA GLU A 667 33.66 2.36 -20.92
C GLU A 667 33.05 0.95 -20.82
N GLU A 668 33.53 0.01 -21.63
CA GLU A 668 33.18 -1.40 -21.58
C GLU A 668 33.66 -2.07 -20.27
N GLN A 669 34.88 -1.74 -19.78
CA GLN A 669 35.38 -2.19 -18.48
C GLN A 669 34.59 -1.62 -17.30
N LEU A 670 34.22 -0.33 -17.34
CA LEU A 670 33.40 0.32 -16.30
C LEU A 670 31.97 -0.23 -16.31
N ALA A 671 31.37 -0.44 -17.49
CA ALA A 671 30.06 -1.06 -17.63
C ALA A 671 30.05 -2.51 -17.10
N ALA A 672 31.07 -3.31 -17.45
CA ALA A 672 31.23 -4.67 -16.95
C ALA A 672 31.40 -4.71 -15.41
N THR A 673 32.16 -3.75 -14.85
CA THR A 673 32.35 -3.64 -13.40
C THR A 673 31.06 -3.23 -12.68
N ARG A 674 30.27 -2.29 -13.23
CA ARG A 674 28.96 -1.91 -12.69
C ARG A 674 27.97 -3.07 -12.70
N GLN A 675 27.94 -3.83 -13.80
CA GLN A 675 27.07 -5.01 -13.91
C GLN A 675 27.48 -6.10 -12.91
N ALA A 676 28.77 -6.40 -12.79
CA ALA A 676 29.27 -7.37 -11.80
C ALA A 676 28.93 -6.95 -10.37
N ARG A 677 28.97 -5.65 -10.09
CA ARG A 677 28.59 -5.08 -8.80
C ARG A 677 27.10 -5.24 -8.50
N SER A 678 26.24 -4.94 -9.47
CA SER A 678 24.78 -5.15 -9.37
C SER A 678 24.43 -6.62 -9.11
N ASP A 679 25.12 -7.54 -9.80
CA ASP A 679 24.94 -8.97 -9.61
C ASP A 679 25.39 -9.41 -8.19
N ILE A 680 26.49 -8.87 -7.66
CA ILE A 680 26.96 -9.12 -6.29
C ILE A 680 26.00 -8.56 -5.25
N GLU A 681 25.47 -7.36 -5.47
CA GLU A 681 24.49 -6.76 -4.57
C GLU A 681 23.22 -7.61 -4.49
N THR A 682 22.75 -8.10 -5.64
CA THR A 682 21.62 -9.02 -5.72
C THR A 682 21.90 -10.32 -4.97
N LEU A 683 23.08 -10.92 -5.16
CA LEU A 683 23.52 -12.11 -4.43
C LEU A 683 23.63 -11.87 -2.92
N THR A 684 24.12 -10.70 -2.52
CA THR A 684 24.29 -10.28 -1.12
C THR A 684 22.94 -10.14 -0.44
N ARG A 685 22.00 -9.41 -1.06
CA ARG A 685 20.63 -9.26 -0.56
C ARG A 685 19.93 -10.62 -0.40
N ARG A 686 20.02 -11.49 -1.42
CA ARG A 686 19.47 -12.86 -1.34
C ARG A 686 20.12 -13.69 -0.24
N GLN A 687 21.44 -13.63 -0.09
CA GLN A 687 22.16 -14.35 0.97
C GLN A 687 21.78 -13.84 2.37
N GLU A 688 21.49 -12.56 2.51
CA GLU A 688 21.00 -11.95 3.75
C GLU A 688 19.61 -12.46 4.12
N PHE A 689 18.67 -12.51 3.18
CA PHE A 689 17.36 -13.14 3.40
C PHE A 689 17.49 -14.61 3.82
N ILE A 690 18.31 -15.39 3.12
CA ILE A 690 18.53 -16.80 3.50
C ILE A 690 19.12 -16.91 4.92
N ASN A 691 20.05 -16.02 5.30
CA ASN A 691 20.61 -16.01 6.65
C ASN A 691 19.56 -15.64 7.73
N GLN A 692 18.61 -14.76 7.41
CA GLN A 692 17.50 -14.39 8.29
C GLN A 692 16.50 -15.54 8.44
N ASP A 693 16.15 -16.21 7.35
CA ASP A 693 15.24 -17.36 7.38
C ASP A 693 15.84 -18.55 8.12
N ILE A 694 17.14 -18.83 7.93
CA ILE A 694 17.85 -19.84 8.74
C ILE A 694 17.84 -19.41 10.22
N ALA A 695 17.99 -18.13 10.54
CA ALA A 695 17.95 -17.64 11.92
C ALA A 695 16.58 -17.84 12.57
N ARG A 696 15.50 -17.54 11.84
CA ARG A 696 14.12 -17.76 12.27
C ARG A 696 13.85 -19.24 12.51
N LEU A 697 14.25 -20.08 11.56
CA LEU A 697 14.10 -21.53 11.66
C LEU A 697 14.87 -22.11 12.87
N VAL A 698 16.07 -21.61 13.18
CA VAL A 698 16.81 -22.02 14.39
C VAL A 698 16.03 -21.68 15.66
N SER A 699 15.43 -20.49 15.74
CA SER A 699 14.62 -20.08 16.89
C SER A 699 13.35 -20.93 17.02
N GLU A 700 12.64 -21.19 15.91
CA GLU A 700 11.45 -22.06 15.88
C GLU A 700 11.79 -23.50 16.28
N MET A 701 12.99 -24.00 15.92
CA MET A 701 13.47 -25.32 16.32
C MET A 701 13.81 -25.43 17.82
N ASP A 702 14.24 -24.35 18.45
CA ASP A 702 14.56 -24.32 19.88
C ASP A 702 13.27 -24.21 20.75
N GLU A 703 12.16 -23.72 20.18
CA GLU A 703 10.89 -23.45 20.88
C GLU A 703 9.75 -24.47 20.62
N GLY A 704 9.82 -25.29 19.56
CA GLY A 704 8.67 -26.06 19.04
C GLY A 704 8.55 -27.56 19.44
N ASP A 705 7.30 -28.04 19.54
CA ASP A 705 6.90 -29.44 19.79
C ASP A 705 7.12 -30.38 18.57
N GLU A 706 7.21 -31.71 18.81
CA GLU A 706 7.53 -32.72 17.79
C GLU A 706 6.58 -32.76 16.57
N GLU A 707 5.36 -32.23 16.68
CA GLU A 707 4.36 -32.19 15.59
C GLU A 707 4.74 -31.29 14.40
N GLN A 708 5.57 -30.25 14.61
CA GLN A 708 5.96 -29.29 13.56
C GLN A 708 7.18 -29.73 12.73
N ARG A 709 7.78 -30.88 13.05
CA ARG A 709 8.93 -31.46 12.32
C ARG A 709 8.78 -31.62 10.80
N PRO A 710 7.61 -32.00 10.22
CA PRO A 710 7.49 -32.15 8.78
C PRO A 710 7.48 -30.80 8.04
N GLU A 711 6.93 -29.74 8.65
CA GLU A 711 6.94 -28.39 8.05
C GLU A 711 8.34 -27.79 8.07
N MET A 712 9.05 -27.92 9.20
CA MET A 712 10.46 -27.51 9.30
C MET A 712 11.36 -28.21 8.26
N ARG A 713 11.10 -29.50 7.97
CA ARG A 713 11.83 -30.23 6.90
C ARG A 713 11.58 -29.64 5.51
N ARG A 714 10.34 -29.21 5.21
CA ARG A 714 10.02 -28.55 3.94
C ARG A 714 10.68 -27.19 3.83
N GLN A 715 10.72 -26.41 4.90
CA GLN A 715 11.41 -25.12 4.93
C GLN A 715 12.93 -25.28 4.74
N LEU A 716 13.56 -26.28 5.37
CA LEU A 716 14.97 -26.63 5.12
C LEU A 716 15.24 -26.99 3.66
N GLU A 717 14.33 -27.73 3.02
CA GLU A 717 14.46 -28.12 1.61
C GLU A 717 14.34 -26.91 0.68
N LYS A 718 13.43 -25.97 0.97
CA LYS A 718 13.31 -24.69 0.26
C LYS A 718 14.59 -23.86 0.38
N LEU A 719 15.09 -23.65 1.60
CA LEU A 719 16.34 -22.90 1.84
C LEU A 719 17.55 -23.55 1.16
N ARG A 720 17.59 -24.88 1.08
CA ARG A 720 18.61 -25.62 0.33
C ARG A 720 18.51 -25.37 -1.18
N ALA A 721 17.30 -25.31 -1.72
CA ALA A 721 17.09 -25.00 -3.14
C ALA A 721 17.54 -23.56 -3.47
N GLU A 722 17.25 -22.62 -2.59
CA GLU A 722 17.69 -21.22 -2.73
C GLU A 722 19.22 -21.08 -2.64
N GLN A 723 19.87 -21.76 -1.70
CA GLN A 723 21.34 -21.81 -1.63
C GLN A 723 21.98 -22.37 -2.90
N ARG A 724 21.37 -23.37 -3.53
CA ARG A 724 21.86 -23.91 -4.82
C ARG A 724 21.71 -22.91 -5.96
N ARG A 725 20.63 -22.13 -5.98
CA ARG A 725 20.46 -21.05 -6.98
C ARG A 725 21.53 -19.97 -6.80
N ASN A 726 21.76 -19.51 -5.57
CA ASN A 726 22.83 -18.55 -5.28
C ASN A 726 24.21 -19.06 -5.69
N LEU A 727 24.50 -20.36 -5.52
CA LEU A 727 25.76 -20.96 -6.00
C LEU A 727 25.89 -20.92 -7.53
N ASN A 728 24.81 -21.17 -8.27
CA ASN A 728 24.83 -21.10 -9.74
C ASN A 728 25.03 -19.66 -10.23
N ASP A 729 24.35 -18.71 -9.60
CA ASP A 729 24.47 -17.28 -9.92
C ASP A 729 25.89 -16.76 -9.59
N LEU A 730 26.47 -17.23 -8.49
CA LEU A 730 27.87 -16.96 -8.13
C LEU A 730 28.86 -17.53 -9.16
N ASP A 731 28.61 -18.74 -9.66
CA ASP A 731 29.45 -19.36 -10.70
C ASP A 731 29.35 -18.59 -12.04
N ALA A 732 28.17 -18.07 -12.39
CA ALA A 732 27.98 -17.23 -13.58
C ALA A 732 28.66 -15.85 -13.45
N LEU A 733 28.68 -15.29 -12.24
CA LEU A 733 29.43 -14.07 -11.91
C LEU A 733 30.94 -14.31 -11.98
N GLU A 734 31.42 -15.43 -11.41
CA GLU A 734 32.84 -15.82 -11.48
C GLU A 734 33.30 -15.94 -12.94
N GLY A 735 32.49 -16.55 -13.81
CA GLY A 735 32.76 -16.66 -15.25
C GLY A 735 32.90 -15.30 -15.96
N ARG A 736 32.11 -14.29 -15.56
CA ARG A 736 32.20 -12.94 -16.14
C ARG A 736 33.40 -12.15 -15.65
N ILE A 737 33.71 -12.25 -14.36
CA ILE A 737 34.95 -11.68 -13.79
C ILE A 737 36.18 -12.42 -14.35
N ALA A 738 36.01 -13.67 -14.81
CA ALA A 738 37.02 -14.44 -15.51
C ALA A 738 37.27 -13.93 -16.95
N SER A 739 36.20 -13.58 -17.66
CA SER A 739 36.24 -13.17 -19.08
C SER A 739 36.49 -11.68 -19.30
N GLY A 740 36.27 -10.82 -18.30
CA GLY A 740 36.53 -9.38 -18.42
C GLY A 740 38.03 -9.05 -18.42
N ASP A 741 38.43 -8.09 -19.25
CA ASP A 741 39.78 -7.49 -19.29
C ASP A 741 40.01 -6.56 -18.07
N LEU A 742 39.84 -7.10 -16.87
CA LEU A 742 40.10 -6.43 -15.59
C LEU A 742 41.58 -6.55 -15.20
N ASP A 743 42.11 -5.59 -14.44
CA ASP A 743 43.49 -5.61 -13.95
C ASP A 743 43.80 -6.92 -13.18
N VAL A 744 44.83 -7.64 -13.66
CA VAL A 744 45.13 -9.04 -13.32
C VAL A 744 45.37 -9.23 -11.83
N ALA A 745 45.96 -8.24 -11.14
CA ALA A 745 46.29 -8.35 -9.72
C ALA A 745 45.05 -8.18 -8.80
N GLN A 746 44.13 -7.30 -9.15
CA GLN A 746 42.95 -6.99 -8.33
C GLN A 746 41.78 -7.94 -8.65
N ALA A 747 41.64 -8.36 -9.91
CA ALA A 747 40.73 -9.43 -10.30
C ALA A 747 41.07 -10.76 -9.58
N GLN A 748 42.34 -11.02 -9.29
CA GLN A 748 42.76 -12.18 -8.49
C GLN A 748 42.23 -12.12 -7.04
N ASN A 749 42.25 -10.95 -6.40
CA ASN A 749 41.73 -10.80 -5.03
C ASN A 749 40.21 -10.99 -4.98
N ALA A 750 39.48 -10.37 -5.91
CA ALA A 750 38.04 -10.57 -6.05
C ALA A 750 37.69 -12.05 -6.28
N ARG A 751 38.45 -12.75 -7.14
CA ARG A 751 38.29 -14.20 -7.37
C ARG A 751 38.55 -15.02 -6.12
N GLN A 752 39.63 -14.76 -5.39
CA GLN A 752 39.93 -15.49 -4.14
C GLN A 752 38.82 -15.36 -3.09
N ARG A 753 38.20 -14.18 -3.00
CA ARG A 753 37.08 -13.91 -2.08
C ARG A 753 35.77 -14.52 -2.56
N LEU A 754 35.48 -14.50 -3.86
CA LEU A 754 34.35 -15.24 -4.46
C LEU A 754 34.48 -16.74 -4.20
N ASP A 755 35.69 -17.29 -4.32
CA ASP A 755 36.00 -18.67 -4.00
C ASP A 755 35.76 -19.00 -2.52
N GLN A 756 36.08 -18.05 -1.63
CA GLN A 756 35.78 -18.16 -0.21
C GLN A 756 34.27 -18.12 0.06
N ALA A 757 33.53 -17.23 -0.60
CA ALA A 757 32.08 -17.17 -0.52
C ALA A 757 31.45 -18.48 -1.00
N ARG A 758 31.92 -19.01 -2.14
CA ARG A 758 31.50 -20.29 -2.73
C ARG A 758 31.70 -21.46 -1.78
N ARG A 759 32.91 -21.63 -1.24
CA ARG A 759 33.21 -22.71 -0.26
C ARG A 759 32.29 -22.63 0.95
N GLN A 760 31.95 -21.42 1.36
CA GLN A 760 31.15 -21.20 2.55
C GLN A 760 29.64 -21.39 2.29
N MET A 761 29.13 -20.99 1.14
CA MET A 761 27.77 -21.32 0.68
C MET A 761 27.60 -22.83 0.47
N GLN A 762 28.61 -23.52 -0.08
CA GLN A 762 28.60 -24.98 -0.20
C GLN A 762 28.56 -25.68 1.17
N ARG A 763 29.26 -25.16 2.17
CA ARG A 763 29.17 -25.64 3.56
C ARG A 763 27.79 -25.37 4.14
N SER A 764 27.23 -24.18 3.94
CA SER A 764 25.86 -23.85 4.37
C SER A 764 24.84 -24.81 3.78
N ALA A 765 24.89 -25.06 2.46
CA ALA A 765 24.01 -26.01 1.78
C ALA A 765 24.17 -27.46 2.28
N ARG A 766 25.40 -27.87 2.64
CA ARG A 766 25.67 -29.19 3.22
C ARG A 766 25.15 -29.31 4.65
N ASP A 767 25.33 -28.28 5.46
CA ASP A 767 24.88 -28.25 6.85
C ASP A 767 23.36 -28.19 6.95
N LEU A 768 22.69 -27.48 6.02
CA LEU A 768 21.23 -27.56 5.84
C LEU A 768 20.78 -28.97 5.47
N ALA A 769 21.51 -29.65 4.58
CA ALA A 769 21.22 -31.04 4.21
C ALA A 769 21.46 -32.03 5.37
N GLY A 770 22.39 -31.72 6.27
CA GLY A 770 22.67 -32.48 7.49
C GLY A 770 21.75 -32.14 8.67
N SER A 771 20.71 -31.31 8.47
CA SER A 771 19.80 -30.83 9.52
C SER A 771 20.52 -30.08 10.66
N GLN A 772 21.60 -29.35 10.33
CA GLN A 772 22.38 -28.52 11.27
C GLN A 772 22.28 -27.04 10.89
N PRO A 773 21.12 -26.39 11.08
CA PRO A 773 20.90 -25.01 10.63
C PRO A 773 21.75 -23.98 11.40
N GLN A 774 22.17 -24.28 12.64
CA GLN A 774 23.11 -23.42 13.40
C GLN A 774 24.48 -23.31 12.70
N ASN A 775 25.02 -24.44 12.21
CA ASN A 775 26.27 -24.46 11.44
C ASN A 775 26.09 -23.80 10.07
N ALA A 776 24.95 -24.04 9.42
CA ALA A 776 24.59 -23.40 8.17
C ALA A 776 24.48 -21.88 8.28
N ARG A 777 24.00 -21.35 9.40
CA ARG A 777 23.91 -19.91 9.69
C ARG A 777 25.30 -19.28 9.86
N ALA A 778 26.17 -19.92 10.64
CA ALA A 778 27.56 -19.48 10.80
C ALA A 778 28.33 -19.56 9.47
N ALA A 779 27.95 -20.51 8.62
CA ALA A 779 28.46 -20.60 7.27
C ALA A 779 27.97 -19.43 6.40
N GLY A 780 26.65 -19.26 6.27
CA GLY A 780 26.05 -18.22 5.46
C GLY A 780 26.43 -16.79 5.85
N ARG A 781 26.70 -16.50 7.13
CA ARG A 781 27.26 -15.20 7.56
C ARG A 781 28.64 -14.93 6.98
N ARG A 782 29.55 -15.90 7.06
CA ARG A 782 30.90 -15.79 6.48
C ARG A 782 30.88 -15.72 4.95
N ALA A 783 29.87 -16.32 4.30
CA ALA A 783 29.66 -16.16 2.86
C ALA A 783 29.21 -14.73 2.52
N LEU A 784 28.29 -14.16 3.32
CA LEU A 784 27.82 -12.79 3.17
C LEU A 784 28.96 -11.78 3.36
N ASP A 785 29.80 -11.98 4.39
CA ASP A 785 30.97 -11.12 4.64
C ASP A 785 31.95 -11.17 3.45
N ALA A 786 32.18 -12.36 2.88
CA ALA A 786 33.02 -12.51 1.71
C ALA A 786 32.43 -11.83 0.46
N LEU A 787 31.10 -11.86 0.25
CA LEU A 787 30.45 -11.16 -0.86
C LEU A 787 30.55 -9.63 -0.72
N ARG A 788 30.30 -9.09 0.48
CA ARG A 788 30.45 -7.65 0.76
C ARG A 788 31.88 -7.17 0.50
N GLN A 789 32.85 -7.99 0.89
CA GLN A 789 34.26 -7.75 0.61
C GLN A 789 34.61 -7.78 -0.90
N VAL A 790 33.87 -8.53 -1.73
CA VAL A 790 34.04 -8.49 -3.19
C VAL A 790 33.41 -7.21 -3.76
N ASP A 791 32.24 -6.79 -3.27
CA ASP A 791 31.63 -5.51 -3.64
C ASP A 791 32.58 -4.34 -3.37
N ASP A 792 33.18 -4.31 -2.18
CA ASP A 792 34.15 -3.30 -1.79
C ASP A 792 35.38 -3.30 -2.71
N ASP A 793 35.94 -4.48 -3.04
CA ASP A 793 37.11 -4.62 -3.91
C ASP A 793 36.80 -4.11 -5.34
N LEU A 794 35.61 -4.39 -5.89
CA LEU A 794 35.17 -3.89 -7.20
C LEU A 794 34.85 -2.38 -7.16
N GLY A 795 34.31 -1.89 -6.05
CA GLY A 795 34.10 -0.48 -5.79
C GLY A 795 35.42 0.30 -5.65
N HIS A 796 36.48 -0.33 -5.16
CA HIS A 796 37.82 0.23 -5.19
C HIS A 796 38.41 0.22 -6.60
N LEU A 797 38.16 -0.84 -7.38
CA LEU A 797 38.65 -1.00 -8.76
C LEU A 797 38.07 0.05 -9.71
N SER A 798 36.76 0.29 -9.64
CA SER A 798 36.11 1.38 -10.41
C SER A 798 36.65 2.75 -10.04
N ARG A 799 36.83 3.03 -8.74
CA ARG A 799 37.41 4.30 -8.26
C ARG A 799 38.88 4.45 -8.59
N SER A 800 39.68 3.38 -8.56
CA SER A 800 41.09 3.42 -8.93
C SER A 800 41.28 3.54 -10.43
N ALA A 801 40.48 2.85 -11.25
CA ALA A 801 40.48 2.99 -12.70
C ALA A 801 40.08 4.41 -13.13
N ALA A 802 39.03 4.97 -12.49
CA ALA A 802 38.63 6.36 -12.70
C ALA A 802 39.72 7.35 -12.23
N ALA A 803 40.32 7.12 -11.05
CA ALA A 803 41.40 7.98 -10.53
C ALA A 803 42.68 7.90 -11.35
N GLU A 804 43.03 6.73 -11.89
CA GLU A 804 44.17 6.53 -12.77
C GLU A 804 43.93 7.21 -14.12
N ARG A 805 42.71 7.13 -14.66
CA ARG A 805 42.32 7.87 -15.86
C ARG A 805 42.35 9.38 -15.61
N LEU A 806 41.77 9.87 -14.52
CA LEU A 806 41.87 11.28 -14.11
C LEU A 806 43.32 11.71 -13.89
N GLY A 807 44.18 10.82 -13.40
CA GLY A 807 45.61 11.06 -13.25
C GLY A 807 46.38 11.09 -14.58
N GLN A 808 46.01 10.24 -15.55
CA GLN A 808 46.52 10.29 -16.92
C GLN A 808 46.04 11.56 -17.64
N LEU A 809 44.75 11.89 -17.53
CA LEU A 809 44.16 13.12 -18.05
C LEU A 809 44.82 14.34 -17.44
N ARG A 810 45.08 14.34 -16.13
CA ARG A 810 45.79 15.42 -15.44
C ARG A 810 47.25 15.55 -15.88
N ARG A 811 47.96 14.43 -16.08
CA ARG A 811 49.33 14.43 -16.63
C ARG A 811 49.35 14.92 -18.07
N GLN A 812 48.40 14.49 -18.91
CA GLN A 812 48.23 15.02 -20.26
C GLN A 812 47.87 16.49 -20.24
N MET A 813 46.99 16.97 -19.35
CA MET A 813 46.72 18.41 -19.18
C MET A 813 47.96 19.18 -18.77
N GLU A 814 48.79 18.63 -17.88
CA GLU A 814 50.03 19.28 -17.43
C GLU A 814 51.07 19.31 -18.55
N GLU A 815 51.18 18.22 -19.33
CA GLU A 815 52.04 18.11 -20.52
C GLU A 815 51.56 19.03 -21.65
N MET A 816 50.24 19.17 -21.78
CA MET A 816 49.61 20.12 -22.69
C MET A 816 49.90 21.56 -22.23
N ARG A 817 49.65 21.90 -20.96
CA ARG A 817 49.94 23.24 -20.42
C ARG A 817 51.42 23.60 -20.49
N SER A 818 52.31 22.65 -20.23
CA SER A 818 53.75 22.87 -20.35
C SER A 818 54.15 23.10 -21.81
N ARG A 819 53.60 22.34 -22.75
CA ARG A 819 53.80 22.56 -24.19
C ARG A 819 53.28 23.92 -24.66
N GLN A 820 52.12 24.35 -24.17
CA GLN A 820 51.57 25.67 -24.47
C GLN A 820 52.46 26.79 -23.90
N ALA A 821 52.99 26.61 -22.70
CA ALA A 821 53.92 27.54 -22.08
C ALA A 821 55.27 27.58 -22.84
N GLU A 822 55.77 26.44 -23.29
CA GLU A 822 56.98 26.30 -24.11
C GLU A 822 56.79 26.99 -25.47
N LEU A 823 55.69 26.72 -26.19
CA LEU A 823 55.34 27.41 -27.45
C LEU A 823 55.23 28.93 -27.25
N THR A 824 54.69 29.39 -26.11
CA THR A 824 54.58 30.82 -25.80
C THR A 824 55.94 31.46 -25.49
N VAL A 825 56.84 30.72 -24.85
CA VAL A 825 58.23 31.15 -24.60
C VAL A 825 59.04 31.15 -25.89
N ASP A 826 58.87 30.15 -26.76
CA ASP A 826 59.52 30.07 -28.07
C ASP A 826 59.09 31.21 -29.00
N ILE A 827 57.79 31.57 -29.03
CA ILE A 827 57.31 32.77 -29.72
C ILE A 827 58.01 34.03 -29.19
N ARG A 828 58.19 34.16 -27.86
CA ARG A 828 58.85 35.32 -27.25
C ARG A 828 60.35 35.37 -27.52
N THR A 829 61.05 34.25 -27.41
CA THR A 829 62.51 34.19 -27.63
C THR A 829 62.88 34.40 -29.10
N LEU A 830 62.07 33.87 -30.03
CA LEU A 830 62.21 34.12 -31.48
C LEU A 830 61.95 35.59 -31.83
N ARG A 831 61.02 36.24 -31.12
CA ARG A 831 60.73 37.68 -31.28
C ARG A 831 61.84 38.58 -30.72
N ASP A 832 62.48 38.17 -29.62
CA ASP A 832 63.55 38.95 -28.97
C ASP A 832 64.96 38.74 -29.58
N HIS A 833 65.25 37.62 -30.24
CA HIS A 833 66.57 37.28 -30.81
C HIS A 833 66.71 37.49 -32.33
N SER A 834 65.86 38.30 -32.96
CA SER A 834 65.88 38.49 -34.43
C SER A 834 67.07 39.34 -34.93
N ALA A 835 68.27 38.76 -34.94
CA ALA A 835 69.43 39.20 -35.72
C ALA A 835 69.69 38.30 -36.95
N ARG A 836 68.76 37.39 -37.27
CA ARG A 836 68.78 36.49 -38.44
C ARG A 836 67.72 36.91 -39.49
N PRO A 837 67.84 36.48 -40.77
CA PRO A 837 66.96 36.95 -41.85
C PRO A 837 65.47 36.71 -41.53
N LEU A 838 64.67 37.77 -41.67
CA LEU A 838 63.27 37.84 -41.23
C LEU A 838 62.35 36.72 -41.76
N GLU A 839 62.58 36.19 -42.95
CA GLU A 839 61.75 35.11 -43.54
C GLU A 839 61.81 33.80 -42.74
N SER A 840 62.98 33.44 -42.19
CA SER A 840 63.15 32.19 -41.43
C SER A 840 62.51 32.24 -40.05
N ALA A 841 62.49 33.41 -39.43
CA ALA A 841 61.85 33.63 -38.13
C ALA A 841 60.33 33.73 -38.27
N GLN A 842 59.82 34.32 -39.36
CA GLN A 842 58.38 34.42 -39.62
C GLN A 842 57.74 33.05 -39.91
N GLN A 843 58.39 32.19 -40.71
CA GLN A 843 57.88 30.83 -40.94
C GLN A 843 57.84 29.99 -39.66
N GLN A 844 58.84 30.12 -38.78
CA GLN A 844 58.84 29.42 -37.49
C GLN A 844 57.74 29.95 -36.55
N ILE A 845 57.47 31.25 -36.54
CA ILE A 845 56.38 31.83 -35.72
C ILE A 845 55.00 31.39 -36.23
N GLU A 846 54.81 31.31 -37.55
CA GLU A 846 53.55 30.88 -38.17
C GLU A 846 53.27 29.39 -37.92
N GLU A 847 54.30 28.54 -37.98
CA GLU A 847 54.22 27.12 -37.65
C GLU A 847 53.88 26.92 -36.15
N ILE A 848 54.47 27.73 -35.26
CA ILE A 848 54.19 27.70 -33.82
C ILE A 848 52.78 28.23 -33.49
N LEU A 849 52.27 29.24 -34.22
CA LEU A 849 50.92 29.77 -34.03
C LEU A 849 49.84 28.78 -34.50
N ARG A 850 50.09 28.07 -35.59
CA ARG A 850 49.21 27.01 -36.08
C ARG A 850 49.21 25.80 -35.14
N GLU A 851 50.38 25.40 -34.62
CA GLU A 851 50.48 24.36 -33.60
C GLU A 851 49.71 24.77 -32.32
N LYS A 852 49.65 26.06 -32.00
CA LYS A 852 48.87 26.59 -30.87
C LYS A 852 47.35 26.55 -31.10
N GLU A 853 46.85 26.84 -32.31
CA GLU A 853 45.41 26.79 -32.63
C GLU A 853 44.88 25.36 -32.67
N GLU A 854 45.59 24.43 -33.34
CA GLU A 854 45.25 23.00 -33.36
C GLU A 854 45.26 22.43 -31.93
N PHE A 855 46.21 22.88 -31.11
CA PHE A 855 46.29 22.52 -29.69
C PHE A 855 45.15 23.08 -28.84
N SER A 856 44.69 24.32 -29.09
CA SER A 856 43.56 24.93 -28.37
C SER A 856 42.24 24.23 -28.67
N ALA A 857 42.02 23.82 -29.92
CA ALA A 857 40.85 23.03 -30.32
C ALA A 857 40.86 21.64 -29.67
N GLY A 858 42.03 20.97 -29.64
CA GLY A 858 42.20 19.70 -28.94
C GLY A 858 42.01 19.80 -27.41
N PHE A 859 42.34 20.95 -26.81
CA PHE A 859 42.14 21.19 -25.39
C PHE A 859 40.66 21.37 -25.00
N SER A 860 39.84 21.99 -25.86
CA SER A 860 38.40 22.16 -25.61
C SER A 860 37.64 20.82 -25.64
N ASP A 861 37.83 20.02 -26.70
CA ASP A 861 37.23 18.68 -26.83
C ASP A 861 37.68 17.73 -25.71
N PHE A 862 38.91 17.93 -25.21
CA PHE A 862 39.42 17.22 -24.05
C PHE A 862 38.71 17.62 -22.74
N MET A 863 38.41 18.91 -22.54
CA MET A 863 37.75 19.41 -21.33
C MET A 863 36.30 18.95 -21.23
N ASP A 864 35.56 18.92 -22.34
CA ASP A 864 34.17 18.46 -22.37
C ASP A 864 34.07 16.97 -22.02
N ARG A 865 34.95 16.14 -22.59
CA ARG A 865 34.98 14.70 -22.30
C ARG A 865 35.50 14.37 -20.90
N ALA A 866 36.41 15.20 -20.36
CA ALA A 866 36.85 15.08 -18.97
C ALA A 866 35.73 15.44 -17.98
N GLY A 867 34.88 16.42 -18.33
CA GLY A 867 33.66 16.75 -17.58
C GLY A 867 32.68 15.59 -17.55
N GLU A 868 32.40 15.00 -18.70
CA GLU A 868 31.47 13.86 -18.84
C GLU A 868 31.95 12.61 -18.06
N LEU A 869 33.26 12.33 -18.07
CA LEU A 869 33.86 11.25 -17.27
C LEU A 869 33.85 11.53 -15.76
N ALA A 870 33.99 12.79 -15.35
CA ALA A 870 33.93 13.17 -13.93
C ALA A 870 32.51 13.06 -13.37
N GLU A 871 31.50 13.40 -14.17
CA GLU A 871 30.08 13.26 -13.84
C GLU A 871 29.66 11.78 -13.75
N LYS A 872 30.10 10.95 -14.70
CA LYS A 872 29.89 9.49 -14.71
C LYS A 872 30.67 8.71 -13.64
N ALA A 873 31.66 9.33 -12.98
CA ALA A 873 32.42 8.75 -11.87
C ALA A 873 31.93 9.22 -10.49
N ALA A 874 31.13 10.30 -10.46
CA ALA A 874 30.49 10.84 -9.26
C ALA A 874 29.13 10.18 -8.95
N THR A 875 28.57 9.51 -9.96
CA THR A 875 27.39 8.63 -9.88
C THR A 875 27.80 7.18 -9.68
#